data_AF-A0A7H5EWJ4-F1
#
_entry.id   AF-A0A7H5EWJ4-F1
#
_cell.length_a   1.000
_cell.length_b   1.000
_cell.length_c   1.000
_cell.angle_alpha   90.00
_cell.angle_beta   90.00
_cell.angle_gamma   90.00
#
_symmetry.space_group_name_H-M   'P 1'
#
loop_
_entity.id
_entity.type
_entity.pdbx_description
1 polymer ?
#
loop_
_entity_poly.entity_id
_entity_poly.type
_entity_poly.pdbx_seq_one_letter_code
_entity_poly.pdbx_strand_id
1 'polypeptide(L)'
;MSKYFSHTSLWKEDADQFNPGRESRLIYRKPTSVRSFLQLGENDAYFILIGPKGSGKSLLLKEKAHSYTLEDRGYINLSGSEIAEKVTINAPVFEALSGFERERDWRDIWLFAICVLILANDKIPGNLPDSLQDKFHNAKAIGSIITEVIKDREQTGHYLKMIEQLCDEIRDKVQQPAFLCLDNVDGCLSSVIGDITKEDYESGRDALPNTAKVWTYSQIGAMKAVDAANSISSHLKVNVAIRKEVVPYISGQLLGNHLAKAVFLSLDKYELEQLFYNRIALTDPKELVTPHASEPFKRFTGLSTIPHRYVIHDDGSPMQETTFDYFYRHGFGRPRDLIVIGRAVSDLTQGPEFRAAPQEKRLSLLRQKVFEASQTNLRNYLKEVMPSLKRKVLENFIRKLKSNVIPMRQARQLDQDLLRYLFNLGCIGIVKNDPYNNTSDFIQHFEAPASNSYLDQRSLPDSPFYLVHPCLDLFFVENNRIHNGDWYNKTNIIGNMNSFRLPPENIGSLDSWKPSAVSGSRMKNPSQYHERPLEEYYEHFCKENEGILDRKANQLEENVADTFEKVFNLVMLHRLRAKGQLPVTDDQIEQAEKILEDCRLAQKHTAKLGRELNMYTVMRFQQKLQHRMLFLALYLIMELPLHQIKQFFHTEESFDLSLEPPRGNGPINFLQAAFFVEHLKGKLAEDPVERVGEKLKIFGNLSVIEKRCLLGIKEECKAYCQRFLESHHVEGLNCCDYLSIDWLK
;
A
#
# COMPACT_ATOMS: atom_id res chain seq x y z
N MET A 1 -44.21 5.26 -6.94
CA MET A 1 -43.32 6.43 -6.81
C MET A 1 -41.92 6.17 -7.43
N SER A 2 -41.85 5.65 -8.65
CA SER A 2 -40.58 5.33 -9.37
C SER A 2 -40.39 6.18 -10.63
N LYS A 3 -40.99 7.37 -10.70
CA LYS A 3 -40.86 8.27 -11.86
C LYS A 3 -39.60 9.12 -11.70
N TYR A 4 -38.58 8.72 -12.46
CA TYR A 4 -37.49 9.53 -13.03
C TYR A 4 -36.56 10.29 -12.06
N PHE A 5 -35.53 9.59 -11.58
CA PHE A 5 -34.23 10.25 -11.42
C PHE A 5 -33.60 10.32 -12.81
N SER A 6 -33.33 11.52 -13.33
CA SER A 6 -32.58 11.65 -14.58
C SER A 6 -31.18 11.04 -14.41
N HIS A 7 -30.60 10.47 -15.45
CA HIS A 7 -29.29 9.82 -15.38
C HIS A 7 -28.18 10.66 -14.72
N THR A 8 -28.11 11.96 -15.07
CA THR A 8 -27.20 12.94 -14.47
C THR A 8 -27.40 13.15 -12.98
N SER A 9 -28.56 12.79 -12.44
CA SER A 9 -28.87 12.92 -11.02
C SER A 9 -28.32 11.79 -10.16
N LEU A 10 -28.06 10.61 -10.73
CA LEU A 10 -27.52 9.47 -9.98
C LEU A 10 -26.01 9.56 -9.82
N TRP A 11 -25.27 10.23 -10.69
CA TRP A 11 -23.80 10.33 -10.60
C TRP A 11 -23.30 11.73 -10.24
N LYS A 12 -23.96 12.39 -9.28
CA LYS A 12 -23.59 13.72 -8.79
C LYS A 12 -22.27 13.69 -8.01
N GLU A 13 -21.29 14.47 -8.46
CA GLU A 13 -19.96 14.58 -7.86
C GLU A 13 -19.95 15.54 -6.66
N ASP A 14 -20.80 16.57 -6.69
CA ASP A 14 -20.89 17.61 -5.66
C ASP A 14 -22.12 17.39 -4.78
N ALA A 15 -21.93 17.52 -3.46
CA ALA A 15 -23.01 17.48 -2.49
C ALA A 15 -23.95 18.68 -2.61
N ASP A 16 -23.55 19.78 -3.26
CA ASP A 16 -24.42 20.91 -3.60
C ASP A 16 -25.50 20.56 -4.61
N GLN A 17 -25.29 19.52 -5.41
CA GLN A 17 -26.30 19.04 -6.36
C GLN A 17 -27.30 18.09 -5.71
N PHE A 18 -27.02 17.58 -4.51
CA PHE A 18 -27.82 16.59 -3.83
C PHE A 18 -29.05 17.21 -3.17
N ASN A 19 -30.21 16.56 -3.30
CA ASN A 19 -31.44 16.96 -2.62
C ASN A 19 -31.73 15.98 -1.45
N PRO A 20 -31.46 16.40 -0.20
CA PRO A 20 -31.73 15.58 0.99
C PRO A 20 -33.19 15.11 1.07
N GLY A 21 -33.39 13.90 1.59
CA GLY A 21 -34.72 13.26 1.68
C GLY A 21 -35.17 12.58 0.39
N ARG A 22 -35.12 13.29 -0.75
CA ARG A 22 -35.47 12.70 -2.05
C ARG A 22 -34.44 11.67 -2.50
N GLU A 23 -33.17 11.99 -2.29
CA GLU A 23 -32.03 11.21 -2.78
C GLU A 23 -31.34 10.40 -1.67
N SER A 24 -31.94 10.29 -0.48
CA SER A 24 -31.39 9.57 0.68
C SER A 24 -31.02 8.10 0.38
N ARG A 25 -31.62 7.49 -0.65
CA ARG A 25 -31.31 6.14 -1.12
C ARG A 25 -29.92 6.01 -1.75
N LEU A 26 -29.31 7.13 -2.16
CA LEU A 26 -27.94 7.16 -2.67
C LEU A 26 -26.89 7.06 -1.55
N ILE A 27 -27.31 7.27 -0.30
CA ILE A 27 -26.42 7.17 0.87
C ILE A 27 -26.39 5.71 1.32
N TYR A 28 -25.20 5.11 1.27
CA TYR A 28 -24.98 3.81 1.86
C TYR A 28 -24.90 3.93 3.38
N ARG A 29 -25.99 3.62 4.09
CA ARG A 29 -26.16 3.82 5.54
C ARG A 29 -25.67 2.65 6.42
N LYS A 30 -25.23 1.53 5.84
CA LYS A 30 -24.73 0.37 6.60
C LYS A 30 -23.41 0.63 7.36
N PRO A 31 -22.43 1.41 6.83
CA PRO A 31 -21.19 1.70 7.54
C PRO A 31 -21.48 2.29 8.92
N THR A 32 -20.81 1.77 9.95
CA THR A 32 -21.03 2.21 11.33
C THR A 32 -20.76 3.70 11.50
N SER A 33 -19.75 4.25 10.82
CA SER A 33 -19.43 5.69 10.81
C SER A 33 -20.62 6.51 10.28
N VAL A 34 -21.16 6.16 9.12
CA VAL A 34 -22.31 6.83 8.51
C VAL A 34 -23.55 6.73 9.41
N ARG A 35 -23.85 5.53 9.90
CA ARG A 35 -25.02 5.28 10.75
C ARG A 35 -24.95 6.08 12.04
N SER A 36 -23.81 6.06 12.72
CA SER A 36 -23.64 6.72 14.03
C SER A 36 -23.75 8.23 13.89
N PHE A 37 -23.19 8.82 12.83
CA PHE A 37 -23.31 10.26 12.61
C PHE A 37 -24.76 10.68 12.33
N LEU A 38 -25.50 9.92 11.52
CA LEU A 38 -26.89 10.23 11.14
C LEU A 38 -27.93 9.86 12.22
N GLN A 39 -27.54 9.28 13.35
CA GLN A 39 -28.45 9.02 14.47
C GLN A 39 -28.90 10.33 15.12
N LEU A 40 -30.18 10.38 15.49
CA LEU A 40 -30.82 11.52 16.16
C LEU A 40 -31.57 11.07 17.42
N GLY A 41 -31.94 12.03 18.28
CA GLY A 41 -32.70 11.78 19.52
C GLY A 41 -31.79 11.61 20.73
N GLU A 42 -32.15 10.72 21.67
CA GLU A 42 -31.35 10.45 22.88
C GLU A 42 -29.92 9.96 22.58
N ASN A 43 -29.70 9.42 21.37
CA ASN A 43 -28.40 8.93 20.90
C ASN A 43 -27.67 9.92 19.97
N ASP A 44 -28.14 11.16 19.85
CA ASP A 44 -27.47 12.21 19.07
C ASP A 44 -26.24 12.76 19.81
N ALA A 45 -25.17 11.96 19.82
CA ALA A 45 -23.93 12.24 20.53
C ALA A 45 -22.79 12.74 19.63
N TYR A 46 -22.97 12.67 18.30
CA TYR A 46 -21.91 12.92 17.32
C TYR A 46 -22.16 14.19 16.52
N PHE A 47 -21.40 15.24 16.82
CA PHE A 47 -21.56 16.57 16.21
C PHE A 47 -20.43 16.92 15.25
N ILE A 48 -19.32 16.19 15.33
CA ILE A 48 -18.11 16.45 14.55
C ILE A 48 -17.91 15.33 13.54
N LEU A 49 -17.79 15.68 12.26
CA LEU A 49 -17.50 14.74 11.19
C LEU A 49 -16.09 14.96 10.65
N ILE A 50 -15.23 13.96 10.80
CA ILE A 50 -13.81 14.02 10.41
C ILE A 50 -13.57 13.10 9.23
N GLY A 51 -12.93 13.59 8.17
CA GLY A 51 -12.59 12.75 7.02
C GLY A 51 -11.79 13.47 5.96
N PRO A 52 -11.11 12.75 5.05
CA PRO A 52 -10.38 13.37 3.95
C PRO A 52 -11.31 14.12 2.99
N LYS A 53 -10.77 15.00 2.16
CA LYS A 53 -11.55 15.66 1.10
C LYS A 53 -12.01 14.61 0.07
N GLY A 54 -13.29 14.67 -0.32
CA GLY A 54 -13.91 13.67 -1.20
C GLY A 54 -14.50 12.43 -0.50
N SER A 55 -14.49 12.35 0.83
CA SER A 55 -15.09 11.25 1.61
C SER A 55 -16.61 11.28 1.74
N GLY A 56 -17.26 12.39 1.39
CA GLY A 56 -18.73 12.55 1.51
C GLY A 56 -19.20 13.33 2.74
N LYS A 57 -18.33 14.08 3.43
CA LYS A 57 -18.69 14.87 4.63
C LYS A 57 -19.88 15.80 4.41
N SER A 58 -19.81 16.65 3.39
CA SER A 58 -20.87 17.61 3.03
C SER A 58 -22.21 16.94 2.76
N LEU A 59 -22.20 15.76 2.11
CA LEU A 59 -23.40 14.97 1.85
C LEU A 59 -24.05 14.50 3.18
N LEU A 60 -23.26 13.93 4.09
CA LEU A 60 -23.76 13.45 5.38
C LEU A 60 -24.22 14.60 6.28
N LEU A 61 -23.53 15.74 6.25
CA LEU A 61 -23.92 16.92 7.02
C LEU A 61 -25.29 17.45 6.56
N LYS A 62 -25.53 17.54 5.24
CA LYS A 62 -26.83 17.93 4.68
C LYS A 62 -27.93 16.92 4.97
N GLU A 63 -27.62 15.62 4.95
CA GLU A 63 -28.59 14.60 5.31
C GLU A 63 -28.95 14.64 6.80
N LYS A 64 -27.97 14.90 7.68
CA LYS A 64 -28.22 15.11 9.12
C LYS A 64 -29.07 16.35 9.34
N ALA A 65 -28.73 17.46 8.69
CA ALA A 65 -29.50 18.69 8.71
C ALA A 65 -30.96 18.49 8.27
N HIS A 66 -31.16 17.80 7.14
CA HIS A 66 -32.50 17.46 6.67
C HIS A 66 -33.29 16.64 7.67
N SER A 67 -32.64 15.71 8.35
CA SER A 67 -33.28 14.88 9.36
C SER A 67 -33.76 15.69 10.58
N TYR A 68 -33.16 16.85 10.88
CA TYR A 68 -33.70 17.82 11.87
C TYR A 68 -34.92 18.59 11.35
N THR A 69 -35.00 18.86 10.03
CA THR A 69 -36.10 19.63 9.42
C THR A 69 -37.41 18.85 9.23
N LEU A 70 -37.42 17.54 9.50
CA LEU A 70 -38.63 16.72 9.39
C LEU A 70 -39.70 17.22 10.38
N GLU A 71 -40.92 17.42 9.87
CA GLU A 71 -42.00 18.22 10.48
C GLU A 71 -42.31 17.84 11.94
N ASP A 72 -42.15 16.57 12.31
CA ASP A 72 -42.45 16.07 13.67
C ASP A 72 -41.45 16.51 14.76
N ARG A 73 -40.34 17.18 14.41
CA ARG A 73 -39.25 17.48 15.35
C ARG A 73 -39.16 18.94 15.82
N GLY A 74 -39.80 19.88 15.13
CA GLY A 74 -39.92 21.28 15.59
C GLY A 74 -38.62 22.08 15.73
N TYR A 75 -37.52 21.65 15.09
CA TYR A 75 -36.23 22.32 15.19
C TYR A 75 -36.18 23.65 14.42
N ILE A 76 -35.60 24.69 15.03
CA ILE A 76 -35.26 25.95 14.35
C ILE A 76 -33.97 25.77 13.56
N ASN A 77 -34.02 26.06 12.26
CA ASN A 77 -32.82 26.16 11.43
C ASN A 77 -32.15 27.54 11.62
N LEU A 78 -30.90 27.53 12.10
CA LEU A 78 -30.12 28.74 12.34
C LEU A 78 -29.40 29.25 11.08
N SER A 79 -29.17 28.41 10.06
CA SER A 79 -28.51 28.81 8.80
C SER A 79 -29.46 29.48 7.78
N GLY A 80 -30.57 30.06 8.26
CA GLY A 80 -31.54 30.74 7.43
C GLY A 80 -32.23 29.81 6.43
N SER A 81 -32.06 30.08 5.13
CA SER A 81 -32.65 29.29 4.03
C SER A 81 -31.81 28.08 3.63
N GLU A 82 -30.52 28.03 4.01
CA GLU A 82 -29.65 26.91 3.68
C GLU A 82 -29.85 25.78 4.70
N ILE A 83 -29.80 24.53 4.23
CA ILE A 83 -29.92 23.36 5.11
C ILE A 83 -28.63 23.14 5.92
N ALA A 84 -27.48 23.45 5.32
CA ALA A 84 -26.18 23.50 5.96
C ALA A 84 -25.45 24.72 5.40
N GLU A 85 -24.92 25.57 6.27
CA GLU A 85 -24.23 26.80 5.89
C GLU A 85 -22.89 26.47 5.24
N LYS A 86 -22.68 26.95 4.01
CA LYS A 86 -21.37 26.88 3.35
C LYS A 86 -20.51 28.06 3.77
N VAL A 87 -19.68 27.87 4.80
CA VAL A 87 -18.95 28.99 5.40
C VAL A 87 -17.91 29.55 4.44
N THR A 88 -17.92 30.88 4.28
CA THR A 88 -16.96 31.65 3.49
C THR A 88 -16.54 32.90 4.26
N ILE A 89 -15.24 33.11 4.43
CA ILE A 89 -14.67 34.25 5.15
C ILE A 89 -14.00 35.17 4.13
N ASN A 90 -14.42 36.43 4.09
CA ASN A 90 -13.93 37.42 3.13
C ASN A 90 -12.99 38.41 3.82
N ALA A 91 -11.83 37.93 4.28
CA ALA A 91 -10.80 38.83 4.77
C ALA A 91 -10.08 39.50 3.58
N PRO A 92 -9.73 40.81 3.67
CA PRO A 92 -9.20 41.55 2.53
C PRO A 92 -7.80 41.11 2.11
N VAL A 93 -6.94 40.70 3.07
CA VAL A 93 -5.55 40.29 2.84
C VAL A 93 -5.08 39.31 3.92
N PHE A 94 -4.04 38.51 3.65
CA PHE A 94 -3.49 37.54 4.61
C PHE A 94 -2.91 38.21 5.86
N GLU A 95 -2.39 39.43 5.75
CA GLU A 95 -1.88 40.22 6.87
C GLU A 95 -2.96 40.51 7.92
N ALA A 96 -4.24 40.50 7.53
CA ALA A 96 -5.36 40.61 8.46
C ALA A 96 -5.49 39.38 9.38
N LEU A 97 -4.92 38.23 8.97
CA LEU A 97 -4.88 36.99 9.75
C LEU A 97 -3.65 36.90 10.66
N SER A 98 -2.72 37.85 10.56
CA SER A 98 -1.55 37.89 11.45
C SER A 98 -1.99 38.05 12.90
N GLY A 99 -1.44 37.23 13.80
CA GLY A 99 -1.81 37.19 15.20
C GLY A 99 -2.89 36.15 15.55
N PHE A 100 -3.49 35.48 14.55
CA PHE A 100 -4.42 34.37 14.73
C PHE A 100 -3.76 33.01 14.45
N GLU A 101 -2.48 32.85 14.77
CA GLU A 101 -1.73 31.61 14.59
C GLU A 101 -1.82 30.66 15.80
N ARG A 102 -2.82 30.84 16.68
CA ARG A 102 -3.06 29.95 17.82
C ARG A 102 -4.44 29.32 17.76
N GLU A 103 -4.50 28.10 18.26
CA GLU A 103 -5.72 27.30 18.32
C GLU A 103 -6.85 27.97 19.14
N ARG A 104 -6.49 28.62 20.26
CA ARG A 104 -7.43 29.30 21.15
C ARG A 104 -8.15 30.46 20.45
N ASP A 105 -7.43 31.23 19.66
CA ASP A 105 -7.99 32.42 19.02
C ASP A 105 -9.12 32.01 18.07
N TRP A 106 -8.88 30.98 17.26
CA TRP A 106 -9.89 30.43 16.36
C TRP A 106 -11.07 29.81 17.11
N ARG A 107 -10.85 29.09 18.20
CA ARG A 107 -11.95 28.58 19.04
C ARG A 107 -12.86 29.73 19.50
N ASP A 108 -12.26 30.79 20.03
CA ASP A 108 -13.02 31.92 20.59
C ASP A 108 -13.75 32.70 19.49
N ILE A 109 -13.13 32.90 18.32
CA ILE A 109 -13.77 33.54 17.16
C ILE A 109 -14.97 32.73 16.66
N TRP A 110 -14.82 31.41 16.49
CA TRP A 110 -15.92 30.56 16.05
C TRP A 110 -17.06 30.52 17.07
N LEU A 111 -16.73 30.39 18.36
CA LEU A 111 -17.73 30.34 19.42
C LEU A 111 -18.49 31.65 19.52
N PHE A 112 -17.78 32.79 19.47
CA PHE A 112 -18.40 34.11 19.41
C PHE A 112 -19.36 34.21 18.23
N ALA A 113 -18.92 33.83 17.03
CA ALA A 113 -19.75 33.90 15.83
C ALA A 113 -21.00 33.01 15.91
N ILE A 114 -20.87 31.79 16.46
CA ILE A 114 -22.00 30.90 16.70
C ILE A 114 -23.00 31.55 17.68
N CYS A 115 -22.51 32.09 18.79
CA CYS A 115 -23.38 32.71 19.79
C CYS A 115 -24.11 33.94 19.24
N VAL A 116 -23.40 34.79 18.49
CA VAL A 116 -23.98 35.96 17.85
C VAL A 116 -25.05 35.56 16.84
N LEU A 117 -24.80 34.53 16.00
CA LEU A 117 -25.80 34.07 15.04
C LEU A 117 -27.07 33.55 15.73
N ILE A 118 -26.92 32.84 16.85
CA ILE A 118 -28.06 32.31 17.62
C ILE A 118 -28.92 33.45 18.16
N LEU A 119 -28.29 34.44 18.81
CA LEU A 119 -29.00 35.56 19.46
C LEU A 119 -29.48 36.64 18.49
N ALA A 120 -28.89 36.72 17.29
CA ALA A 120 -29.38 37.57 16.20
C ALA A 120 -30.55 36.94 15.42
N ASN A 121 -30.91 35.69 15.70
CA ASN A 121 -31.98 35.00 14.99
C ASN A 121 -33.35 35.35 15.59
N ASP A 122 -34.21 36.00 14.79
CA ASP A 122 -35.56 36.44 15.21
C ASP A 122 -36.46 35.33 15.78
N LYS A 123 -36.16 34.05 15.50
CA LYS A 123 -36.93 32.91 16.00
C LYS A 123 -36.50 32.44 17.39
N ILE A 124 -35.35 32.91 17.88
CA ILE A 124 -34.80 32.56 19.18
C ILE A 124 -35.12 33.69 20.16
N PRO A 125 -35.69 33.40 21.35
CA PRO A 125 -35.83 34.42 22.37
C PRO A 125 -34.44 34.86 22.83
N GLY A 126 -34.23 36.17 23.01
CA GLY A 126 -32.93 36.72 23.42
C GLY A 126 -32.56 37.91 22.54
N ASN A 127 -31.67 38.75 23.05
CA ASN A 127 -31.14 39.87 22.29
C ASN A 127 -29.62 39.88 22.41
N LEU A 128 -28.97 40.35 21.35
CA LEU A 128 -27.57 40.75 21.47
C LEU A 128 -27.45 41.89 22.50
N PRO A 129 -26.37 41.92 23.29
CA PRO A 129 -26.02 43.09 24.09
C PRO A 129 -25.97 44.35 23.21
N ASP A 130 -26.34 45.51 23.76
CA ASP A 130 -26.42 46.77 23.02
C ASP A 130 -25.12 47.09 22.24
N SER A 131 -23.95 46.79 22.84
CA SER A 131 -22.65 46.99 22.20
C SER A 131 -22.39 46.12 20.96
N LEU A 132 -23.19 45.08 20.74
CA LEU A 132 -23.13 44.19 19.58
C LEU A 132 -24.31 44.38 18.62
N GLN A 133 -25.44 44.95 19.07
CA GLN A 133 -26.63 45.13 18.23
C GLN A 133 -26.31 45.96 16.99
N ASP A 134 -25.69 47.13 17.15
CA ASP A 134 -25.40 48.04 16.03
C ASP A 134 -24.64 47.34 14.88
N LYS A 135 -23.77 46.39 15.24
CA LYS A 135 -22.87 45.72 14.30
C LYS A 135 -23.39 44.39 13.77
N PHE A 136 -24.12 43.63 14.59
CA PHE A 136 -24.45 42.23 14.29
C PHE A 136 -25.95 41.91 14.30
N HIS A 137 -26.86 42.86 14.57
CA HIS A 137 -28.31 42.59 14.62
C HIS A 137 -28.87 41.95 13.34
N ASN A 138 -28.27 42.23 12.17
CA ASN A 138 -28.69 41.67 10.88
C ASN A 138 -27.79 40.51 10.40
N ALA A 139 -26.95 39.94 11.27
CA ALA A 139 -26.04 38.87 10.88
C ALA A 139 -26.82 37.57 10.61
N LYS A 140 -26.72 37.06 9.37
CA LYS A 140 -27.43 35.85 8.92
C LYS A 140 -26.52 34.67 8.60
N ALA A 141 -25.20 34.85 8.71
CA ALA A 141 -24.20 33.84 8.37
C ALA A 141 -22.97 33.96 9.27
N ILE A 142 -22.44 32.82 9.72
CA ILE A 142 -21.21 32.75 10.51
C ILE A 142 -20.04 33.39 9.77
N GLY A 143 -19.91 33.12 8.46
CA GLY A 143 -18.83 33.65 7.64
C GLY A 143 -18.76 35.19 7.67
N SER A 144 -19.91 35.86 7.67
CA SER A 144 -20.00 37.33 7.75
C SER A 144 -19.58 37.85 9.12
N ILE A 145 -20.00 37.18 10.20
CA ILE A 145 -19.63 37.58 11.58
C ILE A 145 -18.12 37.43 11.78
N ILE A 146 -17.55 36.29 11.39
CA ILE A 146 -16.11 36.04 11.50
C ILE A 146 -15.32 37.05 10.66
N THR A 147 -15.77 37.33 9.44
CA THR A 147 -15.14 38.34 8.58
C THR A 147 -15.08 39.69 9.28
N GLU A 148 -16.15 40.09 9.95
CA GLU A 148 -16.22 41.38 10.65
C GLU A 148 -15.35 41.41 11.90
N VAL A 149 -15.29 40.31 12.67
CA VAL A 149 -14.37 40.17 13.81
C VAL A 149 -12.92 40.30 13.34
N ILE A 150 -12.53 39.63 12.26
CA ILE A 150 -11.17 39.68 11.72
C ILE A 150 -10.82 41.08 11.20
N LYS A 151 -11.76 41.77 10.55
CA LYS A 151 -11.56 43.14 10.06
C LYS A 151 -11.39 44.14 11.19
N ASP A 152 -12.10 43.96 12.29
CA ASP A 152 -12.06 44.84 13.46
C ASP A 152 -11.11 44.31 14.55
N ARG A 153 -9.83 44.31 14.19
CA ARG A 153 -8.76 43.71 15.01
C ARG A 153 -8.61 44.39 16.37
N GLU A 154 -8.86 45.70 16.45
CA GLU A 154 -8.75 46.47 17.70
C GLU A 154 -9.83 46.06 18.70
N GLN A 155 -11.05 45.77 18.23
CA GLN A 155 -12.17 45.35 19.08
C GLN A 155 -12.27 43.84 19.27
N THR A 156 -11.52 43.02 18.53
CA THR A 156 -11.57 41.56 18.65
C THR A 156 -11.41 41.12 20.12
N GLY A 157 -10.43 41.66 20.84
CA GLY A 157 -10.24 41.32 22.26
C GLY A 157 -11.42 41.70 23.16
N HIS A 158 -12.19 42.73 22.81
CA HIS A 158 -13.43 43.09 23.50
C HIS A 158 -14.54 42.10 23.17
N TYR A 159 -14.77 41.80 21.89
CA TYR A 159 -15.76 40.82 21.45
C TYR A 159 -15.58 39.46 22.13
N LEU A 160 -14.35 38.95 22.19
CA LEU A 160 -14.07 37.64 22.78
C LEU A 160 -14.28 37.61 24.31
N LYS A 161 -14.18 38.75 25.00
CA LYS A 161 -14.52 38.83 26.44
C LYS A 161 -16.02 38.71 26.71
N MET A 162 -16.87 38.95 25.70
CA MET A 162 -18.32 38.86 25.83
C MET A 162 -18.87 37.44 25.66
N ILE A 163 -18.03 36.46 25.29
CA ILE A 163 -18.48 35.08 25.03
C ILE A 163 -19.25 34.49 26.22
N GLU A 164 -18.78 34.70 27.44
CA GLU A 164 -19.43 34.17 28.65
C GLU A 164 -20.86 34.73 28.81
N GLN A 165 -21.01 36.06 28.68
CA GLN A 165 -22.31 36.73 28.70
C GLN A 165 -23.25 36.19 27.60
N LEU A 166 -22.73 35.98 26.37
CA LEU A 166 -23.53 35.44 25.28
C LEU A 166 -23.94 33.98 25.54
N CYS A 167 -23.05 33.17 26.11
CA CYS A 167 -23.34 31.78 26.47
C CYS A 167 -24.42 31.69 27.55
N ASP A 168 -24.38 32.58 28.54
CA ASP A 168 -25.40 32.63 29.61
C ASP A 168 -26.77 33.04 29.05
N GLU A 169 -26.83 34.04 28.16
CA GLU A 169 -28.09 34.42 27.50
C GLU A 169 -28.65 33.26 26.67
N ILE A 170 -27.81 32.52 25.93
CA ILE A 170 -28.24 31.35 25.16
C ILE A 170 -28.76 30.24 26.09
N ARG A 171 -28.07 29.97 27.20
CA ARG A 171 -28.47 28.95 28.17
C ARG A 171 -29.86 29.25 28.74
N ASP A 172 -30.12 30.51 29.05
CA ASP A 172 -31.37 30.93 29.67
C ASP A 172 -32.53 30.99 28.67
N LYS A 173 -32.28 31.45 27.43
CA LYS A 173 -33.34 31.75 26.48
C LYS A 173 -33.61 30.68 25.42
N VAL A 174 -32.64 29.84 25.08
CA VAL A 174 -32.82 28.78 24.07
C VAL A 174 -33.51 27.56 24.68
N GLN A 175 -34.84 27.62 24.68
CA GLN A 175 -35.73 26.55 25.17
C GLN A 175 -36.32 25.70 24.03
N GLN A 176 -36.30 26.21 22.80
CA GLN A 176 -36.74 25.47 21.61
C GLN A 176 -35.54 24.76 20.96
N PRO A 177 -35.69 23.51 20.48
CA PRO A 177 -34.63 22.84 19.73
C PRO A 177 -34.20 23.66 18.51
N ALA A 178 -32.89 23.85 18.36
CA ALA A 178 -32.30 24.59 17.25
C ALA A 178 -31.08 23.85 16.71
N PHE A 179 -30.82 23.95 15.41
CA PHE A 179 -29.64 23.33 14.80
C PHE A 179 -28.90 24.27 13.86
N LEU A 180 -27.60 24.02 13.74
CA LEU A 180 -26.69 24.67 12.81
C LEU A 180 -25.74 23.61 12.25
N CYS A 181 -25.53 23.60 10.94
CA CYS A 181 -24.63 22.67 10.27
C CYS A 181 -23.60 23.47 9.47
N LEU A 182 -22.33 23.40 9.86
CA LEU A 182 -21.22 24.15 9.26
C LEU A 182 -20.46 23.28 8.27
N ASP A 183 -20.57 23.59 6.98
CA ASP A 183 -19.83 22.97 5.89
C ASP A 183 -18.68 23.87 5.39
N ASN A 184 -17.77 23.29 4.62
CA ASN A 184 -16.67 24.00 3.95
C ASN A 184 -15.70 24.74 4.91
N VAL A 185 -15.56 24.30 6.16
CA VAL A 185 -14.59 24.90 7.11
C VAL A 185 -13.15 24.77 6.60
N ASP A 186 -12.81 23.72 5.85
CA ASP A 186 -11.49 23.57 5.23
C ASP A 186 -11.23 24.53 4.06
N GLY A 187 -12.30 25.05 3.45
CA GLY A 187 -12.25 25.97 2.31
C GLY A 187 -12.61 27.41 2.66
N CYS A 188 -13.04 27.70 3.89
CA CYS A 188 -13.62 29.01 4.23
C CYS A 188 -12.62 30.17 4.14
N LEU A 189 -11.31 29.89 4.18
CA LEU A 189 -10.22 30.87 4.08
C LEU A 189 -9.49 30.83 2.72
N SER A 190 -10.02 30.12 1.72
CA SER A 190 -9.33 29.95 0.42
C SER A 190 -9.07 31.26 -0.32
N SER A 191 -9.93 32.26 -0.13
CA SER A 191 -9.79 33.61 -0.70
C SER A 191 -8.58 34.38 -0.15
N VAL A 192 -8.08 34.01 1.02
CA VAL A 192 -7.07 34.76 1.78
C VAL A 192 -5.73 34.02 1.83
N ILE A 193 -5.77 32.69 1.99
CA ILE A 193 -4.57 31.87 2.19
C ILE A 193 -3.91 31.47 0.87
N GLY A 194 -4.66 31.48 -0.24
CA GLY A 194 -4.18 30.99 -1.54
C GLY A 194 -3.79 29.51 -1.52
N ASP A 195 -3.15 29.04 -2.61
CA ASP A 195 -2.61 27.68 -2.69
C ASP A 195 -1.25 27.63 -1.97
N ILE A 196 -1.19 27.01 -0.79
CA ILE A 196 0.09 26.74 -0.10
C ILE A 196 0.83 25.66 -0.87
N THR A 197 2.02 25.92 -1.40
CA THR A 197 2.77 24.92 -2.18
C THR A 197 3.82 24.20 -1.33
N LYS A 198 4.26 23.02 -1.78
CA LYS A 198 5.35 22.27 -1.10
C LYS A 198 6.63 23.10 -1.02
N GLU A 199 6.92 23.87 -2.06
CA GLU A 199 8.11 24.74 -2.14
C GLU A 199 8.07 25.87 -1.09
N ASP A 200 6.88 26.43 -0.84
CA ASP A 200 6.69 27.42 0.24
C ASP A 200 7.00 26.82 1.61
N TYR A 201 6.63 25.54 1.79
CA TYR A 201 6.89 24.79 3.00
C TYR A 201 8.37 24.50 3.23
N GLU A 202 9.10 24.12 2.18
CA GLU A 202 10.54 23.80 2.22
C GLU A 202 11.43 25.03 2.42
N SER A 203 10.95 26.21 2.03
CA SER A 203 11.63 27.49 2.30
C SER A 203 11.58 27.92 3.78
N GLY A 204 10.61 27.39 4.54
CA GLY A 204 10.43 27.64 5.97
C GLY A 204 11.20 26.62 6.80
N ARG A 205 12.33 27.02 7.39
CA ARG A 205 13.06 26.18 8.34
C ARG A 205 12.22 26.00 9.62
N ASP A 206 11.80 24.76 9.88
CA ASP A 206 11.35 24.22 11.17
C ASP A 206 9.98 24.64 11.74
N ALA A 207 9.11 25.33 10.99
CA ALA A 207 7.74 25.59 11.42
C ALA A 207 6.73 25.52 10.25
N LEU A 208 5.50 25.05 10.52
CA LEU A 208 4.35 25.27 9.64
C LEU A 208 4.35 26.74 9.20
N PRO A 209 4.32 27.06 7.89
CA PRO A 209 4.09 28.42 7.42
C PRO A 209 2.88 29.01 8.14
N ASN A 210 2.88 30.31 8.44
CA ASN A 210 1.78 30.94 9.18
C ASN A 210 0.41 30.69 8.50
N THR A 211 0.40 30.64 7.17
CA THR A 211 -0.74 30.23 6.34
C THR A 211 -1.26 28.82 6.70
N ALA A 212 -0.38 27.85 6.84
CA ALA A 212 -0.72 26.47 7.21
C ALA A 212 -1.17 26.38 8.68
N LYS A 213 -0.58 27.16 9.59
CA LYS A 213 -1.05 27.27 10.98
C LYS A 213 -2.48 27.80 11.04
N VAL A 214 -2.76 28.90 10.36
CA VAL A 214 -4.09 29.51 10.32
C VAL A 214 -5.13 28.55 9.70
N TRP A 215 -4.81 27.89 8.60
CA TRP A 215 -5.67 26.87 7.99
C TRP A 215 -5.95 25.68 8.92
N THR A 216 -4.94 25.25 9.67
CA THR A 216 -5.05 24.12 10.62
C THR A 216 -5.87 24.52 11.84
N TYR A 217 -5.50 25.62 12.49
CA TYR A 217 -6.10 26.08 13.74
C TYR A 217 -7.52 26.62 13.55
N SER A 218 -7.87 27.16 12.38
CA SER A 218 -9.27 27.53 12.08
C SER A 218 -10.21 26.32 12.11
N GLN A 219 -9.80 25.17 11.58
CA GLN A 219 -10.59 23.94 11.62
C GLN A 219 -10.65 23.33 13.03
N ILE A 220 -9.51 23.28 13.74
CA ILE A 220 -9.47 22.77 15.12
C ILE A 220 -10.29 23.68 16.06
N GLY A 221 -10.19 25.00 15.87
CA GLY A 221 -10.99 25.99 16.59
C GLY A 221 -12.48 25.81 16.34
N ALA A 222 -12.91 25.59 15.09
CA ALA A 222 -14.31 25.30 14.77
C ALA A 222 -14.81 24.05 15.49
N MET A 223 -14.03 22.97 15.48
CA MET A 223 -14.36 21.73 16.21
C MET A 223 -14.56 22.00 17.71
N LYS A 224 -13.63 22.71 18.35
CA LYS A 224 -13.71 23.01 19.78
C LYS A 224 -14.85 23.99 20.12
N ALA A 225 -15.12 24.95 19.24
CA ALA A 225 -16.24 25.87 19.38
C ALA A 225 -17.58 25.17 19.27
N VAL A 226 -17.73 24.22 18.35
CA VAL A 226 -18.93 23.39 18.23
C VAL A 226 -19.14 22.53 19.48
N ASP A 227 -18.08 21.94 20.02
CA ASP A 227 -18.18 21.18 21.27
C ASP A 227 -18.63 22.07 22.45
N ALA A 228 -18.04 23.26 22.57
CA ALA A 228 -18.44 24.25 23.56
C ALA A 228 -19.91 24.66 23.38
N ALA A 229 -20.32 24.99 22.15
CA ALA A 229 -21.68 25.43 21.84
C ALA A 229 -22.74 24.37 22.21
N ASN A 230 -22.53 23.10 21.84
CA ASN A 230 -23.45 22.01 22.21
C ASN A 230 -23.51 21.75 23.72
N SER A 231 -22.53 22.25 24.49
CA SER A 231 -22.52 22.13 25.96
C SER A 231 -23.25 23.29 26.65
N ILE A 232 -23.63 24.36 25.92
CA ILE A 232 -24.36 25.51 26.47
C ILE A 232 -25.82 25.12 26.79
N SER A 233 -26.49 24.44 25.87
CA SER A 233 -27.88 23.99 26.00
C SER A 233 -28.10 22.66 25.28
N SER A 234 -28.85 21.74 25.89
CA SER A 234 -29.23 20.46 25.28
C SER A 234 -30.14 20.61 24.05
N HIS A 235 -30.83 21.76 23.94
CA HIS A 235 -31.69 22.10 22.81
C HIS A 235 -30.91 22.54 21.56
N LEU A 236 -29.64 22.91 21.72
CA LEU A 236 -28.80 23.35 20.61
C LEU A 236 -28.03 22.17 20.00
N LYS A 237 -28.10 22.03 18.68
CA LYS A 237 -27.36 21.02 17.89
C LYS A 237 -26.51 21.68 16.82
N VAL A 238 -25.27 22.01 17.16
CA VAL A 238 -24.30 22.55 16.19
C VAL A 238 -23.45 21.41 15.64
N ASN A 239 -23.31 21.28 14.32
CA ASN A 239 -22.56 20.22 13.68
C ASN A 239 -21.50 20.82 12.76
N VAL A 240 -20.34 20.17 12.63
CA VAL A 240 -19.25 20.65 11.77
C VAL A 240 -18.53 19.50 11.08
N ALA A 241 -18.08 19.76 9.85
CA ALA A 241 -17.17 18.87 9.13
C ALA A 241 -15.76 19.47 9.06
N ILE A 242 -14.75 18.69 9.47
CA ILE A 242 -13.33 19.08 9.38
C ILE A 242 -12.52 18.04 8.60
N ARG A 243 -11.31 18.43 8.17
CA ARG A 243 -10.40 17.52 7.49
C ARG A 243 -9.66 16.60 8.45
N LYS A 244 -9.42 15.37 8.02
CA LYS A 244 -8.65 14.39 8.81
C LYS A 244 -7.19 14.84 8.99
N GLU A 245 -6.65 15.57 8.01
CA GLU A 245 -5.27 16.06 8.01
C GLU A 245 -4.92 16.96 9.21
N VAL A 246 -5.90 17.65 9.81
CA VAL A 246 -5.64 18.54 10.95
C VAL A 246 -5.61 17.81 12.29
N VAL A 247 -6.08 16.56 12.35
CA VAL A 247 -6.21 15.79 13.60
C VAL A 247 -4.88 15.62 14.35
N PRO A 248 -3.75 15.30 13.69
CA PRO A 248 -2.47 15.16 14.37
C PRO A 248 -2.00 16.44 15.09
N TYR A 249 -2.55 17.61 14.74
CA TYR A 249 -2.19 18.91 15.31
C TYR A 249 -3.11 19.36 16.45
N ILE A 250 -4.14 18.58 16.80
CA ILE A 250 -5.04 18.92 17.90
C ILE A 250 -4.27 18.76 19.22
N SER A 251 -4.16 19.85 19.97
CA SER A 251 -3.44 19.88 21.24
C SER A 251 -4.39 19.91 22.44
N GLY A 252 -3.91 19.40 23.59
CA GLY A 252 -4.57 19.55 24.90
C GLY A 252 -5.00 18.25 25.59
N GLN A 253 -5.12 18.32 26.93
CA GLN A 253 -5.44 17.19 27.81
C GLN A 253 -6.86 16.60 27.59
N LEU A 254 -7.75 17.33 26.92
CA LEU A 254 -9.15 16.95 26.69
C LEU A 254 -9.40 16.43 25.26
N LEU A 255 -8.34 16.08 24.50
CA LEU A 255 -8.46 15.53 23.14
C LEU A 255 -9.45 14.35 23.08
N GLY A 256 -9.35 13.42 24.04
CA GLY A 256 -10.26 12.28 24.13
C GLY A 256 -11.74 12.67 24.21
N ASN A 257 -12.06 13.76 24.93
CA ASN A 257 -13.43 14.23 25.10
C ASN A 257 -14.00 14.82 23.80
N HIS A 258 -13.20 15.62 23.09
CA HIS A 258 -13.58 16.16 21.79
C HIS A 258 -13.77 15.04 20.76
N LEU A 259 -12.86 14.07 20.73
CA LEU A 259 -12.93 12.94 19.80
C LEU A 259 -14.07 11.96 20.13
N ALA A 260 -14.50 11.86 21.39
CA ALA A 260 -15.66 11.06 21.77
C ALA A 260 -16.97 11.55 21.11
N LYS A 261 -17.04 12.83 20.74
CA LYS A 261 -18.18 13.45 20.04
C LYS A 261 -17.96 13.52 18.52
N ALA A 262 -16.91 12.87 18.02
CA ALA A 262 -16.53 12.87 16.61
C ALA A 262 -16.71 11.50 15.96
N VAL A 263 -17.04 11.52 14.66
CA VAL A 263 -17.04 10.34 13.80
C VAL A 263 -15.95 10.48 12.76
N PHE A 264 -15.08 9.48 12.67
CA PHE A 264 -14.13 9.34 11.58
C PHE A 264 -14.80 8.62 10.40
N LEU A 265 -14.99 9.36 9.31
CA LEU A 265 -15.53 8.84 8.07
C LEU A 265 -14.42 8.12 7.30
N SER A 266 -14.48 6.79 7.38
CA SER A 266 -13.67 5.87 6.59
C SER A 266 -14.63 4.88 5.94
N LEU A 267 -14.44 4.64 4.64
CA LEU A 267 -15.14 3.58 3.92
C LEU A 267 -14.09 2.62 3.37
N ASP A 268 -14.26 1.33 3.66
CA ASP A 268 -13.39 0.31 3.10
C ASP A 268 -13.75 0.00 1.64
N LYS A 269 -12.93 -0.84 0.98
CA LYS A 269 -13.13 -1.21 -0.43
C LYS A 269 -14.48 -1.86 -0.68
N TYR A 270 -14.96 -2.69 0.25
CA TYR A 270 -16.26 -3.36 0.13
C TYR A 270 -17.41 -2.34 0.25
N GLU A 271 -17.35 -1.43 1.21
CA GLU A 271 -18.36 -0.39 1.39
C GLU A 271 -18.43 0.56 0.19
N LEU A 272 -17.29 0.87 -0.42
CA LEU A 272 -17.19 1.63 -1.67
C LEU A 272 -17.80 0.86 -2.85
N GLU A 273 -17.61 -0.45 -2.92
CA GLU A 273 -18.26 -1.30 -3.93
C GLU A 273 -19.78 -1.29 -3.78
N GLN A 274 -20.27 -1.43 -2.54
CA GLN A 274 -21.71 -1.41 -2.26
C GLN A 274 -22.35 -0.06 -2.62
N LEU A 275 -21.62 1.05 -2.41
CA LEU A 275 -22.05 2.37 -2.85
C LEU A 275 -22.26 2.40 -4.37
N PHE A 276 -21.36 1.76 -5.13
CA PHE A 276 -21.47 1.65 -6.59
C PHE A 276 -22.63 0.74 -7.02
N TYR A 277 -22.79 -0.41 -6.36
CA TYR A 277 -23.90 -1.34 -6.59
C TYR A 277 -25.27 -0.70 -6.41
N ASN A 278 -25.45 0.10 -5.35
CA ASN A 278 -26.70 0.80 -5.10
C ASN A 278 -27.04 1.76 -6.25
N ARG A 279 -26.05 2.43 -6.83
CA ARG A 279 -26.26 3.36 -7.95
C ARG A 279 -26.65 2.61 -9.23
N ILE A 280 -25.96 1.52 -9.54
CA ILE A 280 -26.31 0.64 -10.67
C ILE A 280 -27.74 0.08 -10.50
N ALA A 281 -28.12 -0.29 -9.28
CA ALA A 281 -29.46 -0.82 -9.00
C ALA A 281 -30.57 0.24 -9.16
N LEU A 282 -30.27 1.51 -8.96
CA LEU A 282 -31.18 2.64 -9.19
C LEU A 282 -31.18 3.13 -10.65
N THR A 283 -30.18 2.71 -11.42
CA THR A 283 -30.16 2.45 -12.88
C THR A 283 -31.50 2.28 -13.60
N ASP A 284 -31.99 3.16 -14.50
CA ASP A 284 -33.07 2.74 -15.42
C ASP A 284 -32.56 1.56 -16.27
N PRO A 285 -33.28 0.42 -16.33
CA PRO A 285 -32.86 -0.73 -17.13
C PRO A 285 -32.53 -0.40 -18.60
N LYS A 286 -33.13 0.62 -19.22
CA LYS A 286 -32.84 1.01 -20.61
C LYS A 286 -31.46 1.65 -20.78
N GLU A 287 -30.91 2.20 -19.70
CA GLU A 287 -29.59 2.84 -19.68
C GLU A 287 -28.46 1.84 -19.44
N LEU A 288 -28.78 0.66 -18.91
CA LEU A 288 -27.83 -0.44 -18.68
C LEU A 288 -27.49 -1.19 -19.98
N VAL A 289 -26.25 -1.70 -20.07
CA VAL A 289 -25.74 -2.43 -21.25
C VAL A 289 -26.30 -3.85 -21.32
N THR A 290 -26.33 -4.57 -20.19
CA THR A 290 -26.93 -5.92 -20.09
C THR A 290 -27.92 -6.01 -18.92
N PRO A 291 -29.11 -5.40 -19.02
CA PRO A 291 -29.97 -5.11 -17.85
C PRO A 291 -30.38 -6.35 -17.03
N HIS A 292 -30.42 -7.52 -17.66
CA HIS A 292 -30.83 -8.79 -17.07
C HIS A 292 -29.68 -9.64 -16.51
N ALA A 293 -28.42 -9.18 -16.58
CA ALA A 293 -27.31 -9.89 -15.97
C ALA A 293 -27.46 -9.92 -14.44
N SER A 294 -27.05 -11.02 -13.80
CA SER A 294 -27.06 -11.16 -12.33
C SER A 294 -26.05 -10.22 -11.66
N GLU A 295 -24.88 -10.05 -12.28
CA GLU A 295 -23.80 -9.23 -11.73
C GLU A 295 -23.98 -7.73 -12.04
N PRO A 296 -23.89 -6.83 -11.04
CA PRO A 296 -24.07 -5.39 -11.24
C PRO A 296 -23.14 -4.76 -12.28
N PHE A 297 -21.83 -5.04 -12.23
CA PHE A 297 -20.88 -4.45 -13.19
C PHE A 297 -21.06 -4.97 -14.61
N LYS A 298 -21.49 -6.22 -14.77
CA LYS A 298 -21.89 -6.76 -16.07
C LYS A 298 -23.11 -6.03 -16.60
N ARG A 299 -24.14 -5.79 -15.76
CA ARG A 299 -25.29 -4.96 -16.17
C ARG A 299 -24.86 -3.58 -16.65
N PHE A 300 -23.96 -2.96 -15.91
CA PHE A 300 -23.52 -1.58 -16.15
C PHE A 300 -22.62 -1.43 -17.39
N THR A 301 -21.60 -2.29 -17.54
CA THR A 301 -20.55 -2.13 -18.57
C THR A 301 -20.61 -3.17 -19.69
N GLY A 302 -21.37 -4.26 -19.48
CA GLY A 302 -21.32 -5.47 -20.29
C GLY A 302 -20.18 -6.43 -19.92
N LEU A 303 -19.34 -6.07 -18.95
CA LEU A 303 -18.14 -6.82 -18.56
C LEU A 303 -18.14 -7.11 -17.05
N SER A 304 -17.74 -8.33 -16.70
CA SER A 304 -17.50 -8.73 -15.29
C SER A 304 -16.05 -8.50 -14.92
N THR A 305 -15.14 -8.87 -15.83
CA THR A 305 -13.69 -8.74 -15.67
C THR A 305 -13.09 -7.94 -16.81
N ILE A 306 -11.92 -7.36 -16.54
CA ILE A 306 -11.10 -6.62 -17.48
C ILE A 306 -9.76 -7.36 -17.61
N PRO A 307 -9.39 -7.86 -18.81
CA PRO A 307 -8.05 -8.39 -19.03
C PRO A 307 -7.03 -7.27 -18.84
N HIS A 308 -5.83 -7.59 -18.40
CA HIS A 308 -4.69 -6.69 -18.48
C HIS A 308 -4.07 -6.72 -19.85
N ARG A 309 -3.51 -5.58 -20.28
CA ARG A 309 -2.85 -5.50 -21.58
C ARG A 309 -1.42 -6.05 -21.56
N TYR A 310 -0.74 -5.91 -20.42
CA TYR A 310 0.69 -6.16 -20.31
C TYR A 310 1.06 -7.17 -19.21
N VAL A 311 0.13 -7.44 -18.29
CA VAL A 311 0.33 -8.43 -17.22
C VAL A 311 -0.14 -9.78 -17.72
N ILE A 312 0.76 -10.74 -17.73
CA ILE A 312 0.51 -12.11 -18.21
C ILE A 312 0.70 -13.11 -17.08
N HIS A 313 -0.10 -14.16 -17.09
CA HIS A 313 0.10 -15.36 -16.30
C HIS A 313 1.31 -16.15 -16.83
N ASP A 314 1.78 -17.10 -16.03
CA ASP A 314 2.91 -17.96 -16.38
C ASP A 314 2.60 -18.86 -17.61
N ASP A 315 1.31 -19.10 -17.89
CA ASP A 315 0.82 -19.79 -19.08
C ASP A 315 0.71 -18.91 -20.35
N GLY A 316 1.09 -17.63 -20.24
CA GLY A 316 1.03 -16.65 -21.33
C GLY A 316 -0.34 -15.98 -21.53
N SER A 317 -1.37 -16.34 -20.76
CA SER A 317 -2.68 -15.72 -20.83
C SER A 317 -2.71 -14.34 -20.13
N PRO A 318 -3.52 -13.37 -20.58
CA PRO A 318 -3.63 -12.07 -19.91
C PRO A 318 -4.29 -12.20 -18.54
N MET A 319 -3.66 -11.61 -17.52
CA MET A 319 -4.23 -11.60 -16.17
C MET A 319 -5.54 -10.81 -16.14
N GLN A 320 -6.55 -11.32 -15.44
CA GLN A 320 -7.86 -10.70 -15.33
C GLN A 320 -8.01 -10.01 -13.96
N GLU A 321 -8.64 -8.85 -13.93
CA GLU A 321 -9.14 -8.25 -12.68
C GLU A 321 -10.65 -7.99 -12.79
N THR A 322 -11.36 -7.88 -11.66
CA THR A 322 -12.78 -7.51 -11.70
C THR A 322 -12.94 -6.08 -12.23
N THR A 323 -14.09 -5.77 -12.81
CA THR A 323 -14.37 -4.42 -13.31
C THR A 323 -14.32 -3.38 -12.18
N PHE A 324 -14.75 -3.74 -10.98
CA PHE A 324 -14.64 -2.87 -9.82
C PHE A 324 -13.19 -2.62 -9.41
N ASP A 325 -12.37 -3.68 -9.34
CA ASP A 325 -10.95 -3.54 -8.98
C ASP A 325 -10.21 -2.63 -9.95
N TYR A 326 -10.52 -2.75 -11.25
CA TYR A 326 -10.01 -1.86 -12.28
C TYR A 326 -10.42 -0.40 -12.01
N PHE A 327 -11.69 -0.12 -11.65
CA PHE A 327 -12.13 1.24 -11.32
C PHE A 327 -11.48 1.75 -10.03
N TYR A 328 -11.41 0.90 -9.01
CA TYR A 328 -10.90 1.23 -7.69
C TYR A 328 -9.43 1.62 -7.72
N ARG A 329 -8.57 0.85 -8.39
CA ARG A 329 -7.12 1.15 -8.48
C ARG A 329 -6.78 2.39 -9.31
N HIS A 330 -7.73 2.92 -10.09
CA HIS A 330 -7.59 4.18 -10.82
C HIS A 330 -8.15 5.39 -10.05
N GLY A 331 -8.61 5.21 -8.81
CA GLY A 331 -8.90 6.28 -7.84
C GLY A 331 -8.00 6.18 -6.61
N PHE A 332 -8.13 7.12 -5.66
CA PHE A 332 -7.39 7.10 -4.39
C PHE A 332 -8.20 6.46 -3.25
N GLY A 333 -9.14 5.57 -3.57
CA GLY A 333 -10.01 4.94 -2.57
C GLY A 333 -11.00 5.92 -1.90
N ARG A 334 -11.42 6.99 -2.61
CA ARG A 334 -12.44 7.93 -2.11
C ARG A 334 -13.77 7.74 -2.85
N PRO A 335 -14.92 7.93 -2.18
CA PRO A 335 -16.22 7.92 -2.84
C PRO A 335 -16.28 8.85 -4.06
N ARG A 336 -15.80 10.09 -3.93
CA ARG A 336 -15.79 11.06 -5.04
C ARG A 336 -15.06 10.52 -6.28
N ASP A 337 -13.91 9.90 -6.11
CA ASP A 337 -13.11 9.38 -7.23
C ASP A 337 -13.89 8.33 -8.02
N LEU A 338 -14.56 7.43 -7.31
CA LEU A 338 -15.40 6.40 -7.91
C LEU A 338 -16.65 6.98 -8.58
N ILE A 339 -17.25 8.05 -8.03
CA ILE A 339 -18.39 8.72 -8.67
C ILE A 339 -17.99 9.39 -9.98
N VAL A 340 -16.81 10.04 -10.03
CA VAL A 340 -16.29 10.63 -11.27
C VAL A 340 -16.07 9.55 -12.33
N ILE A 341 -15.48 8.41 -11.95
CA ILE A 341 -15.31 7.26 -12.86
C ILE A 341 -16.67 6.71 -13.29
N GLY A 342 -17.59 6.49 -12.35
CA GLY A 342 -18.92 5.95 -12.62
C GLY A 342 -19.73 6.85 -13.55
N ARG A 343 -19.69 8.17 -13.37
CA ARG A 343 -20.30 9.14 -14.29
C ARG A 343 -19.73 9.00 -15.70
N ALA A 344 -18.41 9.04 -15.82
CA ALA A 344 -17.72 8.98 -17.10
C ALA A 344 -18.00 7.66 -17.86
N VAL A 345 -18.01 6.54 -17.15
CA VAL A 345 -18.37 5.23 -17.70
C VAL A 345 -19.85 5.19 -18.08
N SER A 346 -20.74 5.73 -17.26
CA SER A 346 -22.17 5.72 -17.55
C SER A 346 -22.49 6.51 -18.82
N ASP A 347 -21.91 7.71 -18.96
CA ASP A 347 -22.04 8.54 -20.16
C ASP A 347 -21.52 7.79 -21.41
N LEU A 348 -20.42 7.06 -21.29
CA LEU A 348 -19.89 6.22 -22.37
C LEU A 348 -20.85 5.08 -22.75
N THR A 349 -21.33 4.32 -21.76
CA THR A 349 -22.13 3.10 -21.98
C THR A 349 -23.50 3.36 -22.61
N GLN A 350 -24.00 4.59 -22.51
CA GLN A 350 -25.21 5.03 -23.18
C GLN A 350 -24.97 5.49 -24.62
N GLY A 351 -23.73 5.78 -24.98
CA GLY A 351 -23.35 6.20 -26.32
C GLY A 351 -23.61 5.12 -27.37
N PRO A 352 -24.13 5.48 -28.56
CA PRO A 352 -24.38 4.53 -29.63
C PRO A 352 -23.10 3.84 -30.11
N GLU A 353 -21.96 4.54 -30.09
CA GLU A 353 -20.65 3.98 -30.43
C GLU A 353 -20.28 2.79 -29.54
N PHE A 354 -20.43 2.94 -28.22
CA PHE A 354 -20.12 1.86 -27.28
C PHE A 354 -21.10 0.69 -27.44
N ARG A 355 -22.40 0.98 -27.55
CA ARG A 355 -23.44 -0.05 -27.66
C ARG A 355 -23.38 -0.84 -28.96
N ALA A 356 -22.99 -0.23 -30.08
CA ALA A 356 -22.83 -0.94 -31.35
C ALA A 356 -21.47 -1.65 -31.49
N ALA A 357 -20.46 -1.23 -30.72
CA ALA A 357 -19.10 -1.75 -30.85
C ALA A 357 -18.96 -3.24 -30.44
N PRO A 358 -18.06 -4.00 -31.09
CA PRO A 358 -17.67 -5.33 -30.64
C PRO A 358 -16.94 -5.26 -29.29
N GLN A 359 -16.87 -6.39 -28.57
CA GLN A 359 -16.35 -6.46 -27.20
C GLN A 359 -14.94 -5.88 -27.04
N GLU A 360 -14.02 -6.16 -27.97
CA GLU A 360 -12.65 -5.62 -27.94
C GLU A 360 -12.62 -4.10 -28.03
N LYS A 361 -13.44 -3.51 -28.91
CA LYS A 361 -13.56 -2.06 -29.05
C LYS A 361 -14.20 -1.44 -27.82
N ARG A 362 -15.25 -2.05 -27.25
CA ARG A 362 -15.84 -1.63 -25.96
C ARG A 362 -14.81 -1.60 -24.84
N LEU A 363 -14.00 -2.65 -24.74
CA LEU A 363 -12.93 -2.73 -23.74
C LEU A 363 -11.92 -1.59 -23.91
N SER A 364 -11.51 -1.27 -25.14
CA SER A 364 -10.60 -0.15 -25.41
C SER A 364 -11.20 1.20 -25.02
N LEU A 365 -12.48 1.44 -25.35
CA LEU A 365 -13.20 2.67 -25.01
C LEU A 365 -13.39 2.81 -23.50
N LEU A 366 -13.73 1.71 -22.81
CA LEU A 366 -13.89 1.70 -21.36
C LEU A 366 -12.58 2.05 -20.66
N ARG A 367 -11.47 1.41 -21.04
CA ARG A 367 -10.13 1.72 -20.49
C ARG A 367 -9.76 3.18 -20.70
N GLN A 368 -9.95 3.70 -21.92
CA GLN A 368 -9.71 5.11 -22.23
C GLN A 368 -10.55 6.03 -21.33
N LYS A 369 -11.83 5.69 -21.11
CA LYS A 369 -12.72 6.56 -20.34
C LYS A 369 -12.43 6.56 -18.85
N VAL A 370 -12.13 5.39 -18.29
CA VAL A 370 -11.66 5.27 -16.90
C VAL A 370 -10.35 6.02 -16.72
N PHE A 371 -9.46 5.91 -17.69
CA PHE A 371 -8.20 6.66 -17.68
C PHE A 371 -8.43 8.17 -17.67
N GLU A 372 -9.25 8.72 -18.57
CA GLU A 372 -9.64 10.15 -18.58
C GLU A 372 -10.23 10.59 -17.22
N ALA A 373 -11.13 9.81 -16.63
CA ALA A 373 -11.72 10.08 -15.33
C ALA A 373 -10.66 10.06 -14.19
N SER A 374 -9.72 9.12 -14.25
CA SER A 374 -8.59 9.05 -13.32
C SER A 374 -7.72 10.31 -13.38
N GLN A 375 -7.53 10.90 -14.56
CA GLN A 375 -6.81 12.17 -14.69
C GLN A 375 -7.54 13.32 -14.00
N THR A 376 -8.86 13.39 -14.16
CA THR A 376 -9.69 14.39 -13.48
C THR A 376 -9.55 14.23 -11.96
N ASN A 377 -9.62 12.99 -11.47
CA ASN A 377 -9.41 12.69 -10.05
C ASN A 377 -8.04 13.12 -9.55
N LEU A 378 -6.96 12.80 -10.27
CA LEU A 378 -5.60 13.23 -9.92
C LEU A 378 -5.47 14.75 -9.89
N ARG A 379 -5.95 15.46 -10.92
CA ARG A 379 -5.88 16.93 -10.97
C ARG A 379 -6.61 17.58 -9.81
N ASN A 380 -7.79 17.06 -9.46
CA ASN A 380 -8.54 17.54 -8.32
C ASN A 380 -7.82 17.20 -7.00
N TYR A 381 -7.31 15.98 -6.87
CA TYR A 381 -6.60 15.54 -5.68
C TYR A 381 -5.36 16.40 -5.37
N LEU A 382 -4.53 16.69 -6.37
CA LEU A 382 -3.31 17.50 -6.19
C LEU A 382 -3.59 18.96 -5.77
N LYS A 383 -4.77 19.50 -6.12
CA LYS A 383 -5.26 20.81 -5.64
C LYS A 383 -5.87 20.73 -4.25
N GLU A 384 -6.43 19.57 -3.90
CA GLU A 384 -7.09 19.36 -2.63
C GLU A 384 -6.11 19.07 -1.49
N VAL A 385 -4.92 18.52 -1.76
CA VAL A 385 -3.92 18.23 -0.72
C VAL A 385 -3.19 19.48 -0.24
N MET A 386 -2.76 19.46 1.03
CA MET A 386 -2.09 20.59 1.69
C MET A 386 -0.78 20.12 2.33
N PRO A 387 0.40 20.59 1.85
CA PRO A 387 0.58 21.57 0.79
C PRO A 387 0.20 21.04 -0.60
N SER A 388 -0.23 21.92 -1.49
CA SER A 388 -0.49 21.58 -2.88
C SER A 388 0.82 21.18 -3.60
N LEU A 389 0.73 20.20 -4.51
CA LEU A 389 1.85 19.76 -5.32
C LEU A 389 1.70 20.27 -6.75
N LYS A 390 2.67 21.05 -7.23
CA LYS A 390 2.69 21.50 -8.62
C LYS A 390 2.85 20.30 -9.56
N ARG A 391 1.98 20.24 -10.58
CA ARG A 391 2.00 19.19 -11.61
C ARG A 391 3.39 18.98 -12.24
N LYS A 392 4.11 20.07 -12.51
CA LYS A 392 5.46 20.03 -13.13
C LYS A 392 6.50 19.29 -12.26
N VAL A 393 6.39 19.38 -10.94
CA VAL A 393 7.28 18.66 -10.00
C VAL A 393 7.06 17.16 -10.13
N LEU A 394 5.79 16.74 -10.14
CA LEU A 394 5.40 15.35 -10.33
C LEU A 394 5.81 14.81 -11.70
N GLU A 395 5.61 15.58 -12.78
CA GLU A 395 6.07 15.25 -14.13
C GLU A 395 7.58 15.01 -14.19
N ASN A 396 8.37 15.91 -13.59
CA ASN A 396 9.82 15.80 -13.58
C ASN A 396 10.31 14.58 -12.79
N PHE A 397 9.63 14.24 -11.69
CA PHE A 397 9.91 13.03 -10.93
C PHE A 397 9.63 11.77 -11.77
N ILE A 398 8.45 11.70 -12.37
CA ILE A 398 7.99 10.59 -13.20
C ILE A 398 8.91 10.33 -14.39
N ARG A 399 9.41 11.38 -15.05
CA ARG A 399 10.34 11.24 -16.20
C ARG A 399 11.64 10.51 -15.86
N LYS A 400 12.06 10.49 -14.60
CA LYS A 400 13.25 9.78 -14.12
C LYS A 400 13.02 8.28 -13.90
N LEU A 401 11.75 7.84 -13.89
CA LEU A 401 11.39 6.45 -13.66
C LEU A 401 11.52 5.63 -14.94
N LYS A 402 11.86 4.34 -14.76
CA LYS A 402 12.03 3.37 -15.85
C LYS A 402 10.82 2.45 -15.99
N SER A 403 10.16 2.13 -14.87
CA SER A 403 8.98 1.28 -14.80
C SER A 403 8.07 1.73 -13.64
N ASN A 404 6.80 1.29 -13.67
CA ASN A 404 5.85 1.46 -12.57
C ASN A 404 6.18 0.65 -11.30
N VAL A 405 7.20 -0.23 -11.38
CA VAL A 405 7.85 -0.86 -10.23
C VAL A 405 9.28 -0.33 -10.13
N ILE A 406 9.60 0.28 -8.99
CA ILE A 406 10.88 0.95 -8.72
C ILE A 406 11.67 0.10 -7.72
N PRO A 407 12.74 -0.58 -8.15
CA PRO A 407 13.61 -1.32 -7.23
C PRO A 407 14.28 -0.38 -6.23
N MET A 408 14.55 -0.86 -5.00
CA MET A 408 15.23 -0.09 -3.95
C MET A 408 16.48 0.68 -4.43
N ARG A 409 17.34 0.02 -5.22
CA ARG A 409 18.56 0.64 -5.77
C ARG A 409 18.28 1.92 -6.59
N GLN A 410 17.18 1.92 -7.34
CA GLN A 410 16.75 3.08 -8.11
C GLN A 410 16.11 4.12 -7.20
N ALA A 411 15.27 3.68 -6.25
CA ALA A 411 14.62 4.57 -5.30
C ALA A 411 15.64 5.42 -4.53
N ARG A 412 16.75 4.84 -4.08
CA ARG A 412 17.86 5.55 -3.39
C ARG A 412 18.54 6.65 -4.21
N GLN A 413 18.39 6.63 -5.53
CA GLN A 413 18.95 7.65 -6.44
C GLN A 413 17.96 8.79 -6.73
N LEU A 414 16.72 8.68 -6.25
CA LEU A 414 15.69 9.70 -6.40
C LEU A 414 15.77 10.72 -5.26
N ASP A 415 15.06 11.84 -5.44
CA ASP A 415 14.80 12.80 -4.38
C ASP A 415 13.98 12.11 -3.27
N GLN A 416 14.62 11.85 -2.13
CA GLN A 416 14.02 11.10 -1.02
C GLN A 416 12.88 11.87 -0.35
N ASP A 417 12.98 13.20 -0.28
CA ASP A 417 11.95 14.04 0.34
C ASP A 417 10.70 14.09 -0.52
N LEU A 418 10.87 14.21 -1.85
CA LEU A 418 9.75 14.10 -2.78
C LEU A 418 9.18 12.67 -2.82
N LEU A 419 10.01 11.63 -2.78
CA LEU A 419 9.56 10.24 -2.77
C LEU A 419 8.70 9.95 -1.52
N ARG A 420 9.16 10.38 -0.33
CA ARG A 420 8.40 10.32 0.92
C ARG A 420 7.10 11.09 0.83
N TYR A 421 7.14 12.30 0.28
CA TYR A 421 5.95 13.12 0.11
C TYR A 421 4.90 12.43 -0.78
N LEU A 422 5.32 11.86 -1.91
CA LEU A 422 4.44 11.12 -2.81
C LEU A 422 3.93 9.81 -2.19
N PHE A 423 4.73 9.16 -1.33
CA PHE A 423 4.28 8.02 -0.53
C PHE A 423 3.17 8.42 0.44
N ASN A 424 3.35 9.50 1.20
CA ASN A 424 2.32 10.03 2.12
C ASN A 424 1.03 10.46 1.40
N LEU A 425 1.12 10.86 0.14
CA LEU A 425 -0.03 11.18 -0.71
C LEU A 425 -0.75 9.93 -1.27
N GLY A 426 -0.17 8.73 -1.15
CA GLY A 426 -0.67 7.52 -1.81
C GLY A 426 -0.36 7.44 -3.31
N CYS A 427 0.47 8.35 -3.84
CA CYS A 427 0.94 8.35 -5.23
C CYS A 427 2.05 7.32 -5.46
N ILE A 428 2.79 6.98 -4.41
CA ILE A 428 3.78 5.90 -4.39
C ILE A 428 3.37 4.88 -3.32
N GLY A 429 3.39 3.60 -3.68
CA GLY A 429 3.15 2.49 -2.78
C GLY A 429 4.43 1.74 -2.44
N ILE A 430 4.31 0.79 -1.53
CA ILE A 430 5.38 -0.12 -1.09
C ILE A 430 4.90 -1.56 -1.12
N VAL A 431 5.85 -2.48 -1.02
CA VAL A 431 5.60 -3.92 -0.93
C VAL A 431 5.87 -4.35 0.52
N LYS A 432 4.89 -5.00 1.15
CA LYS A 432 4.99 -5.52 2.52
C LYS A 432 4.69 -7.01 2.52
N ASN A 433 5.18 -7.74 3.52
CA ASN A 433 4.73 -9.10 3.78
C ASN A 433 3.25 -9.06 4.14
N ASP A 434 2.47 -10.03 3.67
CA ASP A 434 1.08 -10.20 4.09
C ASP A 434 1.05 -10.65 5.57
N PRO A 435 0.53 -9.84 6.51
CA PRO A 435 0.49 -10.23 7.91
C PRO A 435 -0.57 -11.30 8.21
N TYR A 436 -1.51 -11.55 7.29
CA TYR A 436 -2.63 -12.48 7.49
C TYR A 436 -2.42 -13.85 6.84
N ASN A 437 -1.45 -13.96 5.93
CA ASN A 437 -1.12 -15.19 5.26
C ASN A 437 0.25 -15.67 5.76
N ASN A 438 0.30 -16.86 6.37
CA ASN A 438 1.57 -17.52 6.73
C ASN A 438 2.36 -18.04 5.50
N THR A 439 1.85 -17.78 4.30
CA THR A 439 2.55 -17.95 3.04
C THR A 439 3.44 -16.73 2.82
N SER A 440 4.60 -16.91 2.18
CA SER A 440 5.62 -15.90 1.87
C SER A 440 5.14 -14.81 0.90
N ASP A 441 3.86 -14.49 0.88
CA ASP A 441 3.21 -13.64 -0.10
C ASP A 441 3.36 -12.17 0.27
N PHE A 442 3.71 -11.37 -0.73
CA PHE A 442 3.81 -9.93 -0.59
C PHE A 442 2.51 -9.26 -1.02
N ILE A 443 2.17 -8.16 -0.37
CA ILE A 443 1.04 -7.30 -0.72
C ILE A 443 1.54 -5.89 -1.06
N GLN A 444 0.83 -5.27 -1.99
CA GLN A 444 1.03 -3.89 -2.39
C GLN A 444 0.24 -2.97 -1.45
N HIS A 445 0.89 -1.94 -0.94
CA HIS A 445 0.27 -1.00 0.00
C HIS A 445 0.47 0.44 -0.47
N PHE A 446 -0.65 1.15 -0.63
CA PHE A 446 -0.69 2.58 -0.86
C PHE A 446 -1.37 3.26 0.32
N GLU A 447 -0.83 4.40 0.74
CA GLU A 447 -1.44 5.19 1.79
C GLU A 447 -2.81 5.72 1.36
N ALA A 448 -3.79 5.58 2.25
CA ALA A 448 -5.10 6.18 2.03
C ALA A 448 -4.99 7.72 2.15
N PRO A 449 -5.84 8.49 1.45
CA PRO A 449 -5.86 9.94 1.59
C PRO A 449 -5.99 10.38 3.05
N ALA A 450 -5.13 11.30 3.47
CA ALA A 450 -5.03 11.80 4.84
C ALA A 450 -4.83 10.72 5.93
N SER A 451 -4.22 9.57 5.59
CA SER A 451 -3.80 8.57 6.60
C SER A 451 -2.68 9.10 7.48
N ASN A 452 -1.72 9.81 6.88
CA ASN A 452 -0.61 10.48 7.54
C ASN A 452 -0.75 12.00 7.38
N SER A 453 -0.10 12.76 8.26
CA SER A 453 0.18 14.15 7.92
C SER A 453 1.05 14.14 6.67
N TYR A 454 0.70 14.91 5.64
CA TYR A 454 1.52 14.98 4.42
C TYR A 454 2.92 15.54 4.72
N LEU A 455 3.08 16.18 5.87
CA LEU A 455 4.30 16.79 6.40
C LEU A 455 5.00 15.92 7.44
N ASP A 456 4.51 14.70 7.64
CA ASP A 456 5.13 13.77 8.56
C ASP A 456 6.58 13.50 8.12
N GLN A 457 7.52 13.80 9.02
CA GLN A 457 8.95 13.61 8.80
C GLN A 457 9.40 12.16 9.02
N ARG A 458 8.48 11.24 9.34
CA ARG A 458 8.77 9.80 9.38
C ARG A 458 9.60 9.37 8.16
N SER A 459 10.61 8.54 8.40
CA SER A 459 11.43 8.00 7.31
C SER A 459 10.56 7.22 6.33
N LEU A 460 10.90 7.33 5.03
CA LEU A 460 10.30 6.48 4.01
C LEU A 460 10.47 5.00 4.44
N PRO A 461 9.40 4.18 4.44
CA PRO A 461 9.52 2.78 4.85
C PRO A 461 10.48 2.00 3.98
N ASP A 462 11.34 1.17 4.60
CA ASP A 462 12.25 0.29 3.87
C ASP A 462 11.43 -0.79 3.14
N SER A 463 11.50 -0.80 1.81
CA SER A 463 10.71 -1.69 0.96
C SER A 463 11.52 -2.14 -0.25
N PRO A 464 11.57 -3.45 -0.57
CA PRO A 464 12.37 -3.96 -1.69
C PRO A 464 11.98 -3.31 -3.02
N PHE A 465 10.71 -2.93 -3.15
CA PHE A 465 10.16 -2.23 -4.30
C PHE A 465 9.22 -1.10 -3.87
N TYR A 466 9.25 0.00 -4.61
CA TYR A 466 8.25 1.05 -4.56
C TYR A 466 7.39 0.99 -5.82
N LEU A 467 6.13 1.39 -5.72
CA LEU A 467 5.13 1.18 -6.76
C LEU A 467 4.53 2.52 -7.19
N VAL A 468 4.37 2.75 -8.48
CA VAL A 468 3.74 3.97 -9.00
C VAL A 468 2.24 3.75 -9.09
N HIS A 469 1.45 4.63 -8.46
CA HIS A 469 -0.01 4.50 -8.46
C HIS A 469 -0.59 4.61 -9.89
N PRO A 470 -1.55 3.76 -10.32
CA PRO A 470 -2.08 3.77 -11.69
C PRO A 470 -2.69 5.10 -12.16
N CYS A 471 -3.15 5.93 -11.23
CA CYS A 471 -3.64 7.28 -11.55
C CYS A 471 -2.57 8.19 -12.21
N LEU A 472 -1.28 7.84 -12.08
CA LEU A 472 -0.16 8.58 -12.66
C LEU A 472 0.19 8.14 -14.09
N ASP A 473 -0.48 7.12 -14.63
CA ASP A 473 -0.18 6.58 -15.96
C ASP A 473 -0.28 7.65 -17.07
N LEU A 474 -1.06 8.73 -16.87
CA LEU A 474 -1.15 9.88 -17.80
C LEU A 474 0.20 10.48 -18.16
N PHE A 475 1.05 10.69 -17.17
CA PHE A 475 2.31 11.39 -17.39
C PHE A 475 3.22 10.61 -18.34
N PHE A 476 2.97 9.32 -18.55
CA PHE A 476 3.73 8.50 -19.48
C PHE A 476 3.06 8.39 -20.87
N VAL A 477 1.74 8.57 -20.97
CA VAL A 477 1.03 8.67 -22.26
C VAL A 477 1.40 9.98 -22.95
N GLU A 478 1.32 11.12 -22.24
CA GLU A 478 1.66 12.43 -22.79
C GLU A 478 3.14 12.55 -23.21
N ASN A 479 4.03 11.77 -22.57
CA ASN A 479 5.46 11.74 -22.90
C ASN A 479 5.83 10.59 -23.87
N ASN A 480 4.87 9.98 -24.59
CA ASN A 480 5.05 8.90 -25.57
C ASN A 480 5.72 7.60 -25.06
N ARG A 481 5.81 7.37 -23.74
CA ARG A 481 6.49 6.20 -23.16
C ARG A 481 5.60 4.95 -23.01
N ILE A 482 4.28 5.11 -22.99
CA ILE A 482 3.33 3.99 -22.81
C ILE A 482 3.05 3.20 -24.10
N HIS A 483 3.35 3.75 -25.28
CA HIS A 483 3.00 3.10 -26.54
C HIS A 483 3.63 1.70 -26.72
N ASN A 484 4.77 1.43 -26.07
CA ASN A 484 5.50 0.17 -26.20
C ASN A 484 5.32 -0.81 -25.01
N GLY A 485 4.51 -0.47 -24.00
CA GLY A 485 4.26 -1.36 -22.86
C GLY A 485 5.43 -1.56 -21.88
N ASP A 486 6.65 -1.16 -22.23
CA ASP A 486 7.88 -1.33 -21.43
C ASP A 486 7.84 -0.66 -20.05
N TRP A 487 6.97 0.34 -19.88
CA TRP A 487 6.72 0.99 -18.59
C TRP A 487 6.11 0.03 -17.56
N TYR A 488 5.22 -0.86 -18.00
CA TYR A 488 4.43 -1.69 -17.11
C TYR A 488 5.19 -2.96 -16.72
N ASN A 489 5.21 -3.24 -15.42
CA ASN A 489 5.60 -4.54 -14.94
C ASN A 489 4.68 -5.62 -15.53
N LYS A 490 5.28 -6.70 -16.04
CA LYS A 490 4.57 -7.76 -16.78
C LYS A 490 4.00 -8.86 -15.89
N THR A 491 4.31 -8.85 -14.59
CA THR A 491 3.96 -9.90 -13.64
C THR A 491 3.00 -9.43 -12.55
N ASN A 492 2.81 -8.13 -12.39
CA ASN A 492 2.04 -7.53 -11.29
C ASN A 492 1.03 -6.49 -11.78
N ILE A 493 -0.22 -6.66 -11.37
CA ILE A 493 -1.24 -5.62 -11.47
C ILE A 493 -1.02 -4.63 -10.33
N ILE A 494 -0.64 -3.40 -10.65
CA ILE A 494 -0.37 -2.40 -9.62
C ILE A 494 -1.67 -1.84 -9.04
N GLY A 495 -1.84 -1.94 -7.72
CA GLY A 495 -3.03 -1.47 -7.01
C GLY A 495 -2.98 -1.81 -5.52
N ASN A 496 -3.64 -1.01 -4.69
CA ASN A 496 -3.65 -1.22 -3.24
C ASN A 496 -4.30 -2.56 -2.85
N MET A 497 -3.65 -3.27 -1.92
CA MET A 497 -4.01 -4.61 -1.43
C MET A 497 -3.93 -5.72 -2.49
N ASN A 498 -3.37 -5.46 -3.67
CA ASN A 498 -3.09 -6.53 -4.62
C ASN A 498 -1.89 -7.35 -4.16
N SER A 499 -1.87 -8.64 -4.48
CA SER A 499 -0.68 -9.47 -4.32
C SER A 499 0.48 -8.92 -5.17
N PHE A 500 1.70 -9.12 -4.68
CA PHE A 500 2.92 -8.77 -5.37
C PHE A 500 3.78 -10.01 -5.54
N ARG A 501 3.92 -10.47 -6.78
CA ARG A 501 4.92 -11.45 -7.18
C ARG A 501 6.23 -10.70 -7.33
N LEU A 502 7.25 -11.12 -6.59
CA LEU A 502 8.59 -10.60 -6.83
C LEU A 502 8.88 -10.81 -8.33
N PRO A 503 9.32 -9.75 -9.06
CA PRO A 503 9.83 -9.98 -10.39
C PRO A 503 10.89 -11.06 -10.26
N PRO A 504 10.97 -12.04 -11.18
CA PRO A 504 12.10 -12.95 -11.19
C PRO A 504 13.32 -12.04 -11.10
N GLU A 505 14.16 -12.28 -10.08
CA GLU A 505 15.38 -11.49 -9.91
C GLU A 505 16.08 -11.42 -11.26
N ASN A 506 16.86 -10.38 -11.54
CA ASN A 506 17.50 -10.22 -12.84
C ASN A 506 18.61 -11.30 -13.02
N ILE A 507 18.20 -12.56 -13.11
CA ILE A 507 18.94 -13.82 -13.16
C ILE A 507 19.70 -13.91 -14.49
N GLY A 508 19.26 -13.13 -15.48
CA GLY A 508 19.94 -12.92 -16.75
C GLY A 508 21.17 -12.00 -16.71
N SER A 509 21.64 -11.53 -15.55
CA SER A 509 22.90 -10.80 -15.47
C SER A 509 24.04 -11.67 -14.94
N LEU A 510 25.23 -11.50 -15.50
CA LEU A 510 26.45 -12.18 -15.05
C LEU A 510 26.69 -12.02 -13.54
N ASP A 511 26.38 -10.84 -12.98
CA ASP A 511 26.56 -10.54 -11.55
C ASP A 511 25.67 -11.42 -10.66
N SER A 512 24.52 -11.86 -11.15
CA SER A 512 23.62 -12.76 -10.41
C SER A 512 24.22 -14.15 -10.22
N TRP A 513 25.12 -14.56 -11.12
CA TRP A 513 25.82 -15.85 -11.08
C TRP A 513 27.11 -15.80 -10.27
N LYS A 514 27.75 -14.64 -10.16
CA LYS A 514 29.01 -14.45 -9.42
C LYS A 514 28.75 -14.46 -7.90
N PRO A 515 29.48 -15.25 -7.11
CA PRO A 515 29.43 -15.14 -5.66
C PRO A 515 29.89 -13.75 -5.21
N SER A 516 29.27 -13.20 -4.15
CA SER A 516 29.56 -11.84 -3.68
C SER A 516 30.94 -11.71 -3.04
N ALA A 517 31.50 -12.81 -2.53
CA ALA A 517 32.87 -12.91 -2.07
C ALA A 517 33.47 -14.28 -2.41
N VAL A 518 34.66 -14.28 -3.00
CA VAL A 518 35.40 -15.50 -3.35
C VAL A 518 36.79 -15.42 -2.72
N SER A 519 37.26 -16.54 -2.18
CA SER A 519 38.49 -16.60 -1.41
C SER A 519 39.74 -16.12 -2.14
N GLY A 520 40.52 -15.24 -1.51
CA GLY A 520 41.76 -14.72 -2.06
C GLY A 520 41.54 -13.95 -3.37
N SER A 521 42.54 -13.96 -4.26
CA SER A 521 42.44 -13.28 -5.55
C SER A 521 41.92 -14.17 -6.68
N ARG A 522 41.26 -15.30 -6.36
CA ARG A 522 40.88 -16.35 -7.34
C ARG A 522 39.84 -15.94 -8.37
N MET A 523 39.00 -14.96 -8.06
CA MET A 523 38.14 -14.35 -9.09
C MET A 523 38.96 -13.73 -10.20
N LYS A 524 40.11 -13.14 -9.85
CA LYS A 524 40.95 -12.34 -10.73
C LYS A 524 42.28 -13.01 -11.12
N ASN A 525 42.62 -14.14 -10.51
CA ASN A 525 43.89 -14.84 -10.72
C ASN A 525 43.68 -16.36 -10.88
N PRO A 526 44.50 -17.03 -11.72
CA PRO A 526 44.56 -18.49 -11.79
C PRO A 526 44.91 -19.16 -10.44
N SER A 527 44.66 -20.45 -10.34
CA SER A 527 45.07 -21.26 -9.17
C SER A 527 45.54 -22.65 -9.60
N GLN A 528 45.99 -23.46 -8.64
CA GLN A 528 46.33 -24.86 -8.91
C GLN A 528 45.14 -25.69 -9.43
N TYR A 529 43.91 -25.20 -9.29
CA TYR A 529 42.67 -25.88 -9.70
C TYR A 529 42.03 -25.34 -10.98
N HIS A 530 42.46 -24.17 -11.45
CA HIS A 530 41.95 -23.54 -12.67
C HIS A 530 43.04 -22.70 -13.35
N GLU A 531 43.21 -22.86 -14.66
CA GLU A 531 44.28 -22.21 -15.43
C GLU A 531 44.01 -20.74 -15.77
N ARG A 532 42.79 -20.26 -15.52
CA ARG A 532 42.35 -18.86 -15.70
C ARG A 532 41.66 -18.32 -14.44
N PRO A 533 41.51 -16.99 -14.31
CA PRO A 533 40.62 -16.38 -13.32
C PRO A 533 39.19 -16.95 -13.39
N LEU A 534 38.54 -17.13 -12.23
CA LEU A 534 37.16 -17.64 -12.20
C LEU A 534 36.15 -16.74 -12.90
N GLU A 535 36.41 -15.42 -12.87
CA GLU A 535 35.60 -14.43 -13.56
C GLU A 535 35.49 -14.74 -15.07
N GLU A 536 36.57 -15.19 -15.71
CA GLU A 536 36.56 -15.54 -17.14
C GLU A 536 35.69 -16.78 -17.42
N TYR A 537 35.65 -17.76 -16.51
CA TYR A 537 34.77 -18.93 -16.67
C TYR A 537 33.30 -18.56 -16.51
N TYR A 538 32.94 -17.72 -15.54
CA TYR A 538 31.58 -17.19 -15.39
C TYR A 538 31.16 -16.34 -16.59
N GLU A 539 32.04 -15.43 -17.03
CA GLU A 539 31.82 -14.61 -18.21
C GLU A 539 31.53 -15.47 -19.43
N HIS A 540 32.36 -16.48 -19.68
CA HIS A 540 32.19 -17.34 -20.85
C HIS A 540 30.95 -18.24 -20.73
N PHE A 541 30.69 -18.82 -19.56
CA PHE A 541 29.49 -19.63 -19.29
C PHE A 541 28.19 -18.83 -19.52
N CYS A 542 28.19 -17.55 -19.15
CA CYS A 542 27.03 -16.67 -19.31
C CYS A 542 26.94 -16.06 -20.73
N LYS A 543 28.07 -15.68 -21.34
CA LYS A 543 28.14 -14.97 -22.64
C LYS A 543 27.66 -15.82 -23.82
N GLU A 544 27.93 -17.12 -23.83
CA GLU A 544 27.45 -17.99 -24.92
C GLU A 544 25.92 -18.10 -24.97
N ASN A 545 25.19 -17.66 -23.92
CA ASN A 545 23.79 -18.01 -23.70
C ASN A 545 22.97 -16.92 -23.00
N GLU A 546 23.24 -15.63 -23.24
CA GLU A 546 22.55 -14.51 -22.55
C GLU A 546 21.01 -14.56 -22.66
N GLY A 547 20.46 -15.14 -23.73
CA GLY A 547 19.01 -15.33 -23.92
C GLY A 547 18.41 -16.57 -23.23
N ILE A 548 19.21 -17.40 -22.57
CA ILE A 548 18.81 -18.71 -22.01
C ILE A 548 19.24 -18.85 -20.53
N LEU A 549 19.79 -17.80 -19.90
CA LEU A 549 20.30 -17.85 -18.53
C LEU A 549 19.25 -18.30 -17.50
N ASP A 550 17.99 -17.87 -17.64
CA ASP A 550 16.91 -18.34 -16.78
C ASP A 550 16.67 -19.84 -16.91
N ARG A 551 16.68 -20.37 -18.15
CA ARG A 551 16.54 -21.83 -18.37
C ARG A 551 17.73 -22.59 -17.81
N LYS A 552 18.94 -22.04 -17.90
CA LYS A 552 20.14 -22.63 -17.28
C LYS A 552 20.05 -22.64 -15.77
N ALA A 553 19.53 -21.57 -15.16
CA ALA A 553 19.31 -21.52 -13.72
C ALA A 553 18.28 -22.58 -13.29
N ASN A 554 17.17 -22.71 -14.02
CA ASN A 554 16.16 -23.74 -13.76
C ASN A 554 16.72 -25.16 -13.95
N GLN A 555 17.47 -25.40 -15.04
CA GLN A 555 18.10 -26.71 -15.28
C GLN A 555 19.15 -27.04 -14.22
N LEU A 556 19.89 -26.03 -13.74
CA LEU A 556 20.80 -26.20 -12.62
C LEU A 556 20.04 -26.59 -11.36
N GLU A 557 18.95 -25.87 -11.05
CA GLU A 557 18.07 -26.13 -9.91
C GLU A 557 17.47 -27.53 -9.96
N GLU A 558 16.86 -27.93 -11.08
CA GLU A 558 16.28 -29.27 -11.31
C GLU A 558 17.32 -30.39 -11.18
N ASN A 559 18.49 -30.24 -11.79
CA ASN A 559 19.53 -31.26 -11.72
C ASN A 559 20.08 -31.43 -10.30
N VAL A 560 20.22 -30.32 -9.57
CA VAL A 560 20.69 -30.36 -8.18
C VAL A 560 19.62 -30.94 -7.28
N ALA A 561 18.35 -30.57 -7.48
CA ALA A 561 17.20 -31.11 -6.76
C ALA A 561 17.09 -32.63 -6.94
N ASP A 562 17.10 -33.14 -8.18
CA ASP A 562 17.03 -34.58 -8.48
C ASP A 562 18.19 -35.35 -7.83
N THR A 563 19.41 -34.81 -7.94
CA THR A 563 20.58 -35.44 -7.29
C THR A 563 20.43 -35.38 -5.77
N PHE A 564 20.04 -34.25 -5.22
CA PHE A 564 19.88 -34.05 -3.80
C PHE A 564 18.82 -34.98 -3.21
N GLU A 565 17.67 -35.17 -3.87
CA GLU A 565 16.61 -36.08 -3.44
C GLU A 565 17.15 -37.51 -3.26
N LYS A 566 17.95 -37.99 -4.21
CA LYS A 566 18.59 -39.31 -4.14
C LYS A 566 19.54 -39.43 -2.94
N VAL A 567 20.36 -38.39 -2.71
CA VAL A 567 21.27 -38.36 -1.54
C VAL A 567 20.51 -38.28 -0.23
N PHE A 568 19.47 -37.43 -0.19
CA PHE A 568 18.62 -37.24 0.97
C PHE A 568 17.95 -38.56 1.36
N ASN A 569 17.40 -39.29 0.38
CA ASN A 569 16.81 -40.60 0.58
C ASN A 569 17.83 -41.58 1.20
N LEU A 570 19.03 -41.71 0.62
CA LEU A 570 20.08 -42.57 1.17
C LEU A 570 20.42 -42.20 2.62
N VAL A 571 20.66 -40.92 2.89
CA VAL A 571 20.99 -40.43 4.24
C VAL A 571 19.87 -40.72 5.24
N MET A 572 18.61 -40.53 4.85
CA MET A 572 17.45 -40.83 5.69
C MET A 572 17.38 -42.31 6.03
N LEU A 573 17.57 -43.21 5.04
CA LEU A 573 17.60 -44.66 5.26
C LEU A 573 18.69 -45.06 6.26
N HIS A 574 19.91 -44.52 6.13
CA HIS A 574 20.99 -44.79 7.10
C HIS A 574 20.67 -44.24 8.50
N ARG A 575 20.09 -43.02 8.61
CA ARG A 575 19.71 -42.44 9.91
C ARG A 575 18.61 -43.26 10.60
N LEU A 576 17.63 -43.75 9.85
CA LEU A 576 16.54 -44.58 10.36
C LEU A 576 17.07 -45.94 10.84
N ARG A 577 17.92 -46.59 10.03
CA ARG A 577 18.63 -47.82 10.41
C ARG A 577 19.43 -47.64 11.70
N ALA A 578 20.22 -46.57 11.81
CA ALA A 578 21.03 -46.29 12.99
C ALA A 578 20.19 -46.06 14.26
N LYS A 579 18.97 -45.51 14.12
CA LYS A 579 18.01 -45.34 15.23
C LYS A 579 17.20 -46.61 15.55
N GLY A 580 17.37 -47.70 14.80
CA GLY A 580 16.55 -48.90 14.93
C GLY A 580 15.07 -48.66 14.57
N GLN A 581 14.79 -47.59 13.83
CA GLN A 581 13.45 -47.21 13.40
C GLN A 581 13.28 -47.69 11.94
N LEU A 582 12.28 -48.53 11.68
CA LEU A 582 12.00 -49.27 10.44
C LEU A 582 12.88 -50.52 10.17
N PRO A 583 12.32 -51.59 9.56
CA PRO A 583 13.10 -52.69 8.99
C PRO A 583 13.73 -52.25 7.67
N VAL A 584 14.62 -51.25 7.70
CA VAL A 584 15.42 -50.89 6.53
C VAL A 584 16.33 -52.07 6.21
N THR A 585 16.10 -52.71 5.07
CA THR A 585 16.90 -53.85 4.62
C THR A 585 18.20 -53.37 3.97
N ASP A 586 19.24 -54.21 4.02
CA ASP A 586 20.49 -53.94 3.30
C ASP A 586 20.23 -53.75 1.79
N ASP A 587 19.26 -54.46 1.24
CA ASP A 587 18.84 -54.36 -0.17
C ASP A 587 18.29 -52.97 -0.53
N GLN A 588 17.52 -52.33 0.36
CA GLN A 588 17.03 -50.96 0.13
C GLN A 588 18.17 -49.92 0.13
N ILE A 589 19.16 -50.10 0.99
CA ILE A 589 20.35 -49.25 1.03
C ILE A 589 21.19 -49.48 -0.23
N GLU A 590 21.42 -50.75 -0.61
CA GLU A 590 22.17 -51.12 -1.81
C GLU A 590 21.50 -50.58 -3.08
N GLN A 591 20.17 -50.64 -3.18
CA GLN A 591 19.41 -50.04 -4.28
C GLN A 591 19.58 -48.52 -4.34
N ALA A 592 19.52 -47.83 -3.20
CA ALA A 592 19.75 -46.39 -3.12
C ALA A 592 21.20 -46.03 -3.48
N GLU A 593 22.18 -46.81 -3.03
CA GLU A 593 23.59 -46.63 -3.39
C GLU A 593 23.84 -46.87 -4.88
N LYS A 594 23.18 -47.85 -5.49
CA LYS A 594 23.26 -48.13 -6.93
C LYS A 594 22.69 -46.99 -7.77
N ILE A 595 21.56 -46.40 -7.36
CA ILE A 595 21.00 -45.19 -7.99
C ILE A 595 22.00 -44.03 -7.91
N LEU A 596 22.80 -43.98 -6.85
CA LEU A 596 23.84 -42.97 -6.65
C LEU A 596 25.18 -43.31 -7.33
N GLU A 597 25.43 -44.55 -7.72
CA GLU A 597 26.65 -44.96 -8.42
C GLU A 597 26.79 -44.22 -9.77
N ASP A 598 25.67 -43.99 -10.44
CA ASP A 598 25.57 -43.14 -11.63
C ASP A 598 25.97 -41.67 -11.35
N CYS A 599 25.73 -41.19 -10.11
CA CYS A 599 26.19 -39.89 -9.64
C CYS A 599 27.67 -39.90 -9.21
N ARG A 600 28.22 -41.03 -8.75
CA ARG A 600 29.61 -41.22 -8.29
C ARG A 600 30.62 -41.36 -9.44
N LEU A 601 30.24 -41.85 -10.63
CA LEU A 601 31.08 -41.94 -11.85
C LEU A 601 31.63 -40.58 -12.35
N ALA A 602 31.20 -39.49 -11.74
CA ALA A 602 31.72 -38.13 -11.83
C ALA A 602 33.17 -37.96 -11.25
N GLN A 603 33.91 -39.01 -10.90
CA GLN A 603 35.26 -38.94 -10.33
C GLN A 603 36.37 -38.25 -11.18
N LYS A 604 36.07 -37.70 -12.37
CA LYS A 604 37.02 -36.89 -13.18
C LYS A 604 37.09 -35.40 -12.79
N HIS A 605 36.49 -34.95 -11.68
CA HIS A 605 36.21 -33.52 -11.40
C HIS A 605 37.18 -32.75 -10.49
N THR A 606 38.18 -33.40 -9.90
CA THR A 606 39.40 -32.71 -9.43
C THR A 606 40.26 -32.22 -10.60
N ALA A 607 39.95 -32.65 -11.83
CA ALA A 607 40.66 -32.19 -13.01
C ALA A 607 40.61 -30.66 -13.10
N LYS A 608 41.80 -30.10 -13.33
CA LYS A 608 42.02 -28.70 -13.55
C LYS A 608 41.15 -28.22 -14.72
N LEU A 609 40.48 -27.09 -14.57
CA LEU A 609 39.80 -26.46 -15.71
C LEU A 609 40.87 -26.00 -16.71
N GLY A 610 40.72 -26.39 -17.98
CA GLY A 610 41.73 -26.16 -19.00
C GLY A 610 41.88 -24.68 -19.36
N ARG A 611 43.02 -24.37 -19.99
CA ARG A 611 43.35 -23.04 -20.52
C ARG A 611 42.46 -22.60 -21.67
N GLU A 612 41.86 -23.53 -22.41
CA GLU A 612 40.94 -23.22 -23.51
C GLU A 612 39.50 -23.14 -22.99
N LEU A 613 38.87 -21.99 -23.20
CA LEU A 613 37.45 -21.77 -22.94
C LEU A 613 36.65 -22.26 -24.15
N ASN A 614 36.48 -23.58 -24.23
CA ASN A 614 35.68 -24.26 -25.24
C ASN A 614 34.46 -24.93 -24.57
N MET A 615 33.53 -25.46 -25.38
CA MET A 615 32.30 -26.08 -24.88
C MET A 615 32.55 -27.18 -23.84
N TYR A 616 33.62 -27.96 -23.98
CA TYR A 616 33.99 -28.99 -23.01
C TYR A 616 34.38 -28.39 -21.64
N THR A 617 35.18 -27.33 -21.64
CA THR A 617 35.55 -26.60 -20.41
C THR A 617 34.33 -25.94 -19.75
N VAL A 618 33.37 -25.42 -20.54
CA VAL A 618 32.11 -24.86 -20.05
C VAL A 618 31.23 -25.91 -19.41
N MET A 619 31.05 -27.08 -20.05
CA MET A 619 30.30 -28.20 -19.48
C MET A 619 30.91 -28.67 -18.15
N ARG A 620 32.24 -28.76 -18.08
CA ARG A 620 32.94 -29.08 -16.83
C ARG A 620 32.73 -28.02 -15.75
N PHE A 621 32.70 -26.74 -16.12
CA PHE A 621 32.42 -25.66 -15.18
C PHE A 621 30.97 -25.74 -14.65
N GLN A 622 29.98 -25.99 -15.51
CA GLN A 622 28.58 -26.20 -15.11
C GLN A 622 28.44 -27.37 -14.13
N GLN A 623 29.11 -28.49 -14.41
CA GLN A 623 29.15 -29.63 -13.48
C GLN A 623 29.73 -29.23 -12.13
N LYS A 624 30.84 -28.46 -12.09
CA LYS A 624 31.41 -27.95 -10.83
C LYS A 624 30.41 -27.07 -10.06
N LEU A 625 29.60 -26.25 -10.75
CA LEU A 625 28.53 -25.46 -10.11
C LEU A 625 27.43 -26.34 -9.50
N GLN A 626 26.95 -27.36 -10.23
CA GLN A 626 25.97 -28.33 -9.71
C GLN A 626 26.46 -28.98 -8.41
N HIS A 627 27.69 -29.46 -8.40
CA HIS A 627 28.27 -30.13 -7.23
C HIS A 627 28.49 -29.16 -6.06
N ARG A 628 28.87 -27.91 -6.36
CA ARG A 628 28.94 -26.85 -5.33
C ARG A 628 27.59 -26.65 -4.66
N MET A 629 26.50 -26.63 -5.43
CA MET A 629 25.15 -26.50 -4.90
C MET A 629 24.71 -27.70 -4.09
N LEU A 630 24.95 -28.90 -4.58
CA LEU A 630 24.69 -30.13 -3.84
C LEU A 630 25.43 -30.12 -2.50
N PHE A 631 26.73 -29.81 -2.51
CA PHE A 631 27.53 -29.69 -1.29
C PHE A 631 26.93 -28.68 -0.30
N LEU A 632 26.60 -27.48 -0.78
CA LEU A 632 26.03 -26.43 0.07
C LEU A 632 24.67 -26.84 0.64
N ALA A 633 23.86 -27.56 -0.12
CA ALA A 633 22.60 -28.12 0.38
C ALA A 633 22.85 -29.18 1.47
N LEU A 634 23.76 -30.13 1.26
CA LEU A 634 24.12 -31.14 2.26
C LEU A 634 24.65 -30.50 3.56
N TYR A 635 25.44 -29.43 3.44
CA TYR A 635 26.06 -28.76 4.58
C TYR A 635 25.10 -27.79 5.31
N LEU A 636 24.39 -26.94 4.56
CA LEU A 636 23.54 -25.88 5.11
C LEU A 636 22.15 -26.39 5.48
N ILE A 637 21.56 -27.27 4.64
CA ILE A 637 20.17 -27.72 4.80
C ILE A 637 20.10 -29.01 5.62
N MET A 638 20.93 -30.02 5.30
CA MET A 638 20.93 -31.32 6.01
C MET A 638 21.86 -31.39 7.22
N GLU A 639 22.68 -30.36 7.41
CA GLU A 639 23.70 -30.26 8.45
C GLU A 639 24.70 -31.44 8.49
N LEU A 640 25.02 -32.03 7.34
CA LEU A 640 25.98 -33.12 7.31
C LEU A 640 27.39 -32.62 7.66
N PRO A 641 28.10 -33.30 8.57
CA PRO A 641 29.51 -33.08 8.80
C PRO A 641 30.34 -33.20 7.52
N LEU A 642 31.38 -32.36 7.37
CA LEU A 642 32.20 -32.32 6.17
C LEU A 642 32.90 -33.64 5.81
N HIS A 643 33.20 -34.50 6.80
CA HIS A 643 33.81 -35.80 6.53
C HIS A 643 32.83 -36.78 5.87
N GLN A 644 31.55 -36.74 6.27
CA GLN A 644 30.48 -37.53 5.63
C GLN A 644 30.22 -37.03 4.22
N ILE A 645 30.14 -35.70 4.05
CA ILE A 645 30.03 -35.11 2.71
C ILE A 645 31.26 -35.48 1.86
N LYS A 646 32.46 -35.55 2.45
CA LYS A 646 33.67 -35.99 1.72
C LYS A 646 33.55 -37.44 1.27
N GLN A 647 33.16 -38.37 2.14
CA GLN A 647 32.96 -39.78 1.77
C GLN A 647 32.00 -39.89 0.58
N PHE A 648 30.88 -39.16 0.64
CA PHE A 648 29.93 -39.09 -0.45
C PHE A 648 30.56 -38.72 -1.80
N PHE A 649 31.55 -37.81 -1.83
CA PHE A 649 32.20 -37.36 -3.05
C PHE A 649 33.52 -38.09 -3.43
N HIS A 650 34.12 -38.89 -2.55
CA HIS A 650 35.51 -39.36 -2.74
C HIS A 650 35.76 -40.86 -2.65
N THR A 651 34.97 -41.64 -1.91
CA THR A 651 35.31 -43.05 -1.66
C THR A 651 34.61 -43.96 -2.67
N GLU A 652 35.35 -44.94 -3.21
CA GLU A 652 34.75 -46.13 -3.84
C GLU A 652 34.08 -47.06 -2.79
N GLU A 653 34.29 -46.77 -1.51
CA GLU A 653 33.69 -47.47 -0.37
C GLU A 653 32.23 -47.04 -0.13
N SER A 654 31.43 -47.93 0.45
CA SER A 654 30.03 -47.69 0.86
C SER A 654 29.90 -46.49 1.79
N PHE A 655 28.85 -45.70 1.61
CA PHE A 655 28.60 -44.51 2.44
C PHE A 655 28.15 -44.94 3.85
N ASP A 656 28.89 -44.54 4.89
CA ASP A 656 28.60 -44.93 6.27
C ASP A 656 28.61 -43.74 7.23
N LEU A 657 27.43 -43.43 7.80
CA LEU A 657 27.24 -42.34 8.76
C LEU A 657 27.85 -42.63 10.16
N SER A 658 28.24 -43.88 10.44
CA SER A 658 28.72 -44.31 11.75
C SER A 658 30.24 -44.17 11.95
N LEU A 659 30.98 -43.89 10.88
CA LEU A 659 32.44 -43.79 10.92
C LEU A 659 32.90 -42.50 11.63
N GLU A 660 33.92 -42.64 12.50
CA GLU A 660 34.57 -41.50 13.15
C GLU A 660 35.30 -40.60 12.13
N PRO A 661 35.39 -39.28 12.40
CA PRO A 661 36.10 -38.35 11.52
C PRO A 661 37.57 -38.75 11.37
N PRO A 662 38.10 -38.87 10.13
CA PRO A 662 39.50 -39.20 9.91
C PRO A 662 40.41 -38.11 10.49
N ARG A 663 41.48 -38.51 11.18
CA ARG A 663 42.48 -37.58 11.74
C ARG A 663 43.27 -36.90 10.62
N GLY A 664 42.89 -35.68 10.21
CA GLY A 664 43.69 -34.82 9.33
C GLY A 664 42.91 -33.80 8.48
N ASN A 665 43.61 -32.76 7.98
CA ASN A 665 43.07 -31.62 7.21
C ASN A 665 42.53 -31.94 5.79
N GLY A 666 42.33 -33.20 5.45
CA GLY A 666 42.02 -33.66 4.09
C GLY A 666 40.70 -33.15 3.47
N PRO A 667 39.57 -33.08 4.20
CA PRO A 667 38.29 -32.62 3.63
C PRO A 667 38.30 -31.13 3.27
N ILE A 668 38.89 -30.30 4.13
CA ILE A 668 38.87 -28.85 4.02
C ILE A 668 39.66 -28.36 2.81
N ASN A 669 40.84 -28.94 2.55
CA ASN A 669 41.67 -28.57 1.41
C ASN A 669 41.01 -28.93 0.07
N PHE A 670 40.31 -30.07 -0.01
CA PHE A 670 39.52 -30.45 -1.19
C PHE A 670 38.35 -29.48 -1.44
N LEU A 671 37.70 -29.01 -0.37
CA LEU A 671 36.54 -28.12 -0.49
C LEU A 671 36.94 -26.68 -0.84
N GLN A 672 38.02 -26.20 -0.22
CA GLN A 672 38.65 -24.94 -0.61
C GLN A 672 39.11 -25.01 -2.07
N ALA A 673 39.59 -26.16 -2.54
CA ALA A 673 40.05 -26.37 -3.91
C ALA A 673 38.94 -26.38 -4.98
N ALA A 674 37.85 -27.09 -4.69
CA ALA A 674 36.83 -27.42 -5.68
C ALA A 674 35.64 -26.46 -5.67
N PHE A 675 35.37 -25.78 -4.55
CA PHE A 675 34.06 -25.13 -4.32
C PHE A 675 34.11 -23.69 -3.79
N PHE A 676 35.23 -22.96 -3.91
CA PHE A 676 35.33 -21.51 -3.62
C PHE A 676 34.82 -21.01 -2.26
N VAL A 677 34.92 -21.81 -1.19
CA VAL A 677 34.52 -21.39 0.17
C VAL A 677 35.77 -21.01 0.99
N GLU A 678 35.96 -19.72 1.32
CA GLU A 678 37.13 -19.26 2.10
C GLU A 678 37.04 -19.60 3.58
N HIS A 679 35.85 -19.50 4.17
CA HIS A 679 35.69 -19.43 5.62
C HIS A 679 35.93 -20.76 6.35
N LEU A 680 36.21 -21.84 5.61
CA LEU A 680 36.67 -23.10 6.17
C LEU A 680 38.18 -23.06 6.51
N LYS A 681 38.71 -21.95 7.04
CA LYS A 681 40.13 -21.83 7.44
C LYS A 681 40.29 -22.31 8.90
N GLY A 682 40.33 -23.61 9.11
CA GLY A 682 40.61 -24.20 10.44
C GLY A 682 39.70 -25.37 10.80
N LYS A 683 39.83 -25.86 12.04
CA LYS A 683 38.81 -26.74 12.63
C LYS A 683 37.47 -25.99 12.59
N LEU A 684 36.43 -26.65 12.10
CA LEU A 684 35.06 -26.15 12.24
C LEU A 684 34.77 -25.89 13.72
N ALA A 685 33.99 -24.85 14.00
CA ALA A 685 33.54 -24.59 15.35
C ALA A 685 32.84 -25.83 15.94
N GLU A 686 33.37 -26.35 17.04
CA GLU A 686 32.74 -27.45 17.76
C GLU A 686 31.47 -26.95 18.50
N ASP A 687 31.39 -25.65 18.79
CA ASP A 687 30.22 -24.98 19.39
C ASP A 687 29.08 -24.75 18.37
N PRO A 688 27.86 -25.24 18.63
CA PRO A 688 26.69 -25.00 17.78
C PRO A 688 26.41 -23.52 17.44
N VAL A 689 26.67 -22.57 18.34
CA VAL A 689 26.38 -21.14 18.11
C VAL A 689 27.34 -20.55 17.07
N GLU A 690 28.63 -20.84 17.21
CA GLU A 690 29.65 -20.44 16.25
C GLU A 690 29.40 -21.05 14.86
N ARG A 691 28.90 -22.30 14.78
CA ARG A 691 28.51 -22.93 13.50
C ARG A 691 27.40 -22.16 12.78
N VAL A 692 26.40 -21.65 13.50
CA VAL A 692 25.33 -20.84 12.89
C VAL A 692 25.92 -19.55 12.30
N GLY A 693 26.81 -18.88 13.03
CA GLY A 693 27.52 -17.69 12.53
C GLY A 693 28.36 -17.96 11.28
N GLU A 694 29.01 -19.11 11.19
CA GLU A 694 29.74 -19.54 9.99
C GLU A 694 28.81 -19.81 8.80
N LYS A 695 27.69 -20.51 9.03
CA LYS A 695 26.67 -20.79 8.00
C LYS A 695 26.07 -19.52 7.42
N LEU A 696 25.74 -18.54 8.26
CA LEU A 696 25.23 -17.23 7.83
C LEU A 696 26.25 -16.47 6.97
N LYS A 697 27.55 -16.53 7.34
CA LYS A 697 28.62 -15.93 6.52
C LYS A 697 28.74 -16.63 5.17
N ILE A 698 28.68 -17.96 5.14
CA ILE A 698 28.72 -18.74 3.89
C ILE A 698 27.52 -18.36 3.01
N PHE A 699 26.30 -18.40 3.56
CA PHE A 699 25.07 -18.08 2.83
C PHE A 699 25.06 -16.63 2.30
N GLY A 700 25.52 -15.67 3.11
CA GLY A 700 25.64 -14.26 2.71
C GLY A 700 26.54 -14.05 1.48
N ASN A 701 27.59 -14.87 1.35
CA ASN A 701 28.57 -14.82 0.27
C ASN A 701 28.14 -15.52 -1.03
N LEU A 702 27.03 -16.25 -1.02
CA LEU A 702 26.50 -16.92 -2.19
C LEU A 702 25.95 -15.93 -3.22
N SER A 703 26.01 -16.33 -4.49
CA SER A 703 25.36 -15.59 -5.57
C SER A 703 23.84 -15.63 -5.44
N VAL A 704 23.16 -14.80 -6.23
CA VAL A 704 21.69 -14.74 -6.26
C VAL A 704 21.11 -16.08 -6.70
N ILE A 705 21.69 -16.70 -7.74
CA ILE A 705 21.26 -18.02 -8.25
C ILE A 705 21.50 -19.11 -7.22
N GLU A 706 22.63 -19.06 -6.53
CA GLU A 706 22.96 -20.03 -5.51
C GLU A 706 21.99 -19.98 -4.32
N LYS A 707 21.63 -18.78 -3.87
CA LYS A 707 20.62 -18.59 -2.81
C LYS A 707 19.26 -19.10 -3.25
N ARG A 708 18.84 -18.74 -4.46
CA ARG A 708 17.57 -19.21 -5.04
C ARG A 708 17.52 -20.74 -5.08
N CYS A 709 18.54 -21.38 -5.65
CA CYS A 709 18.60 -22.84 -5.78
C CYS A 709 18.55 -23.54 -4.42
N LEU A 710 19.29 -23.05 -3.41
CA LEU A 710 19.24 -23.63 -2.06
C LEU A 710 17.89 -23.45 -1.37
N LEU A 711 17.20 -22.32 -1.59
CA LEU A 711 15.85 -22.10 -1.07
C LEU A 711 14.83 -23.01 -1.76
N GLY A 712 14.95 -23.21 -3.08
CA GLY A 712 14.14 -24.18 -3.82
C GLY A 712 14.30 -25.60 -3.29
N ILE A 713 15.56 -26.07 -3.18
CA ILE A 713 15.89 -27.38 -2.60
C ILE A 713 15.31 -27.50 -1.18
N LYS A 714 15.42 -26.47 -0.33
CA LYS A 714 14.88 -26.50 1.04
C LYS A 714 13.37 -26.81 1.05
N GLU A 715 12.59 -26.15 0.21
CA GLU A 715 11.13 -26.36 0.17
C GLU A 715 10.78 -27.75 -0.39
N GLU A 716 11.49 -28.20 -1.42
CA GLU A 716 11.34 -29.55 -1.95
C GLU A 716 11.72 -30.63 -0.93
N CYS A 717 12.79 -30.44 -0.16
CA CYS A 717 13.19 -31.31 0.94
C CYS A 717 12.10 -31.45 1.98
N LYS A 718 11.46 -30.34 2.35
CA LYS A 718 10.41 -30.34 3.35
C LYS A 718 9.21 -31.16 2.86
N ALA A 719 8.81 -30.95 1.61
CA ALA A 719 7.74 -31.71 0.97
C ALA A 719 8.12 -33.19 0.82
N TYR A 720 9.35 -33.49 0.41
CA TYR A 720 9.84 -34.86 0.24
C TYR A 720 9.94 -35.59 1.58
N CYS A 721 10.53 -34.98 2.60
CA CYS A 721 10.66 -35.56 3.94
C CYS A 721 9.27 -35.93 4.50
N GLN A 722 8.29 -35.05 4.31
CA GLN A 722 6.92 -35.34 4.69
C GLN A 722 6.35 -36.56 3.95
N ARG A 723 6.46 -36.62 2.62
CA ARG A 723 6.02 -37.79 1.82
C ARG A 723 6.77 -39.07 2.19
N PHE A 724 8.05 -38.95 2.51
CA PHE A 724 8.90 -40.07 2.90
C PHE A 724 8.45 -40.66 4.25
N LEU A 725 8.21 -39.81 5.24
CA LEU A 725 7.70 -40.24 6.56
C LEU A 725 6.30 -40.86 6.47
N GLU A 726 5.43 -40.26 5.65
CA GLU A 726 4.07 -40.78 5.38
C GLU A 726 4.10 -42.15 4.71
N SER A 727 4.91 -42.33 3.67
CA SER A 727 5.02 -43.59 2.91
C SER A 727 5.64 -44.75 3.71
N HIS A 728 6.41 -44.44 4.75
CA HIS A 728 7.04 -45.44 5.62
C HIS A 728 6.34 -45.60 6.98
N HIS A 729 5.17 -44.97 7.19
CA HIS A 729 4.40 -45.04 8.44
C HIS A 729 5.21 -44.73 9.70
N VAL A 730 6.13 -43.76 9.64
CA VAL A 730 6.98 -43.40 10.78
C VAL A 730 6.25 -42.39 11.66
N GLU A 731 5.58 -42.88 12.70
CA GLU A 731 4.91 -42.01 13.68
C GLU A 731 5.92 -41.37 14.66
N GLY A 732 5.78 -40.07 14.91
CA GLY A 732 6.50 -39.36 15.98
C GLY A 732 7.83 -38.68 15.59
N LEU A 733 8.21 -38.66 14.32
CA LEU A 733 9.36 -37.88 13.83
C LEU A 733 8.88 -36.58 13.16
N ASN A 734 9.53 -35.46 13.47
CA ASN A 734 9.29 -34.19 12.80
C ASN A 734 10.36 -33.97 11.71
N CYS A 735 9.99 -33.41 10.56
CA CYS A 735 10.95 -32.98 9.53
C CYS A 735 12.07 -32.08 10.12
N CYS A 736 11.76 -31.33 11.18
CA CYS A 736 12.70 -30.50 11.93
C CYS A 736 13.83 -31.29 12.62
N ASP A 737 13.66 -32.59 12.88
CA ASP A 737 14.70 -33.42 13.50
C ASP A 737 15.83 -33.78 12.51
N TYR A 738 15.61 -33.53 11.21
CA TYR A 738 16.50 -33.92 10.12
C TYR A 738 16.93 -32.77 9.21
N LEU A 739 16.18 -31.66 9.24
CA LEU A 739 16.41 -30.45 8.46
C LEU A 739 16.53 -29.25 9.39
N SER A 740 17.64 -28.53 9.32
CA SER A 740 17.83 -27.29 10.09
C SER A 740 17.22 -26.11 9.34
N ILE A 741 15.92 -25.96 9.54
CA ILE A 741 15.07 -25.02 8.78
C ILE A 741 15.11 -23.60 9.39
N ASP A 742 15.46 -23.48 10.67
CA ASP A 742 15.14 -22.31 11.47
C ASP A 742 16.13 -21.15 11.36
N TRP A 743 17.42 -21.38 11.08
CA TRP A 743 18.39 -20.28 10.92
C TRP A 743 18.38 -19.63 9.52
N LEU A 744 17.69 -20.25 8.56
CA LEU A 744 17.49 -19.71 7.20
C LEU A 744 16.31 -18.71 7.11
N LYS A 745 15.55 -18.53 8.20
CA LYS A 745 14.54 -17.48 8.36
C LYS A 745 15.22 -16.18 8.75
#